data_AF-A0A336LK63-F1
#
_entry.id   AF-A0A336LK63-F1
#
_cell.length_a   1.000
_cell.length_b   1.000
_cell.length_c   1.000
_cell.angle_alpha   90.00
_cell.angle_beta   90.00
_cell.angle_gamma   90.00
#
_symmetry.space_group_name_H-M   'P 1'
#
loop_
_entity.id
_entity.type
_entity.pdbx_description
1 polymer ?
#
loop_
_entity_poly.entity_id
_entity_poly.type
_entity_poly.pdbx_seq_one_letter_code
_entity_poly.pdbx_strand_id
1 'polypeptide(L)'
;MSSKQPVKSVPVFETFELIINTINHILIGSISIYMTYLCVTLEYKLHNLHVLFSTLGYQLLMCEAILALYSGNAWTQFFTRRQKSGIHFALQILGAGLALSGIGIEIYRKGKLTWKGNHAILGLVSGIFLLINLIIGLMAFWSMKLKNWIKPVYIKLLHNLIGLLCFICGMVSLYYGFEKRLVVQNTTNGGKMYLQIASLITAILLTSLNLKMIPKQNPKKKVSAFEIFEVILNTINHVLIGVITIYMTWLGITVEYQLYNLHVIFCTIGYQFLMAEAILVLYSGNAWSQLLTRRQKSNAHLILQIFGSGIAIAGLGIQIYRKGGLTWKSNHSILGTISGIFLLINLVIGFATFWSMKLKEWIKPVYLKLVHNCLGILCFLFGMVSLYYAFEKKIVINNASNEVKVFLQVSCLITTILLIFLKMNPDQPLKTTSLTQIIEVIVNTVNHVLIGVISIYMTWLCITVEYQLYHLHVLLSTLGYQLLMAEAILTLYSGNSWSQFLSKRQKATIHFVLQVLGSGTAIIGLGIQIYRKGGLTWKSYHSITGTISGIFLLMNLGIGVMTFWSMKIKKWIKPLYLKFTHNLLGILCFSFGMISLYFGFEKRIVIHNATNEVKMFLQISCLITTVIICTGALKTLFHYFKTIIRRNSNESQISLKKF
;
A
#
# COMPACT_ATOMS: atom_id res chain seq x y z
N MET A 1 -6.59 -33.24 -33.21
CA MET A 1 -6.40 -31.82 -33.56
C MET A 1 -7.36 -30.98 -32.72
N SER A 2 -6.87 -30.33 -31.66
CA SER A 2 -7.68 -29.43 -30.83
C SER A 2 -7.61 -28.02 -31.41
N SER A 3 -8.72 -27.53 -31.94
CA SER A 3 -8.86 -26.21 -32.53
C SER A 3 -8.62 -25.14 -31.47
N LYS A 4 -7.49 -24.44 -31.55
CA LYS A 4 -7.25 -23.20 -30.81
C LYS A 4 -8.36 -22.21 -31.20
N GLN A 5 -9.21 -21.85 -30.24
CA GLN A 5 -10.15 -20.75 -30.44
C GLN A 5 -9.35 -19.48 -30.78
N PRO A 6 -9.79 -18.69 -31.78
CA PRO A 6 -9.10 -17.46 -32.15
C PRO A 6 -9.13 -16.49 -30.97
N VAL A 7 -7.96 -15.98 -30.61
CA VAL A 7 -7.79 -14.92 -29.63
C VAL A 7 -8.53 -13.70 -30.15
N LYS A 8 -9.67 -13.35 -29.53
CA LYS A 8 -10.34 -12.08 -29.82
C LYS A 8 -9.37 -10.95 -29.50
N SER A 9 -8.97 -10.19 -30.52
CA SER A 9 -8.27 -8.93 -30.36
C SER A 9 -9.10 -8.03 -29.46
N VAL A 10 -8.52 -7.56 -28.36
CA VAL A 10 -9.16 -6.54 -27.54
C VAL A 10 -9.25 -5.27 -28.37
N PRO A 11 -10.44 -4.66 -28.52
CA PRO A 11 -10.56 -3.40 -29.24
C PRO A 11 -9.69 -2.34 -28.56
N VAL A 12 -8.79 -1.70 -29.31
CA VAL A 12 -7.91 -0.60 -28.84
C VAL A 12 -8.66 0.46 -28.03
N PHE A 13 -9.94 0.66 -28.38
CA PHE A 13 -10.87 1.55 -27.73
C PHE A 13 -11.16 1.22 -26.25
N GLU A 14 -11.29 -0.06 -25.88
CA GLU A 14 -11.56 -0.46 -24.49
C GLU A 14 -10.35 -0.22 -23.58
N THR A 15 -9.14 -0.42 -24.11
CA THR A 15 -7.89 -0.10 -23.40
C THR A 15 -7.74 1.41 -23.21
N PHE A 16 -8.08 2.21 -24.22
CA PHE A 16 -8.06 3.67 -24.12
C PHE A 16 -9.04 4.20 -23.07
N GLU A 17 -10.26 3.68 -23.03
CA GLU A 17 -11.27 4.04 -22.03
C GLU A 17 -10.81 3.76 -20.59
N LEU A 18 -10.08 2.67 -20.38
CA LEU A 18 -9.57 2.29 -19.07
C LEU A 18 -8.40 3.17 -18.61
N ILE A 19 -7.54 3.60 -19.54
CA ILE A 19 -6.50 4.60 -19.28
C ILE A 19 -7.14 5.92 -18.83
N ILE A 20 -8.18 6.37 -19.53
CA ILE A 20 -8.93 7.58 -19.16
C ILE A 20 -9.58 7.43 -17.78
N ASN A 21 -10.15 6.28 -17.46
CA ASN A 21 -10.69 6.00 -16.13
C ASN A 21 -9.62 6.07 -15.02
N THR A 22 -8.44 5.48 -15.26
CA THR A 22 -7.33 5.57 -14.30
C THR A 22 -6.88 7.01 -14.10
N ILE A 23 -6.71 7.78 -15.18
CA ILE A 23 -6.36 9.21 -15.10
C ILE A 23 -7.38 9.99 -14.26
N ASN A 24 -8.68 9.71 -14.42
CA ASN A 24 -9.71 10.33 -13.59
C ASN A 24 -9.52 10.07 -12.11
N HIS A 25 -9.29 8.82 -11.69
CA HIS A 25 -9.03 8.51 -10.29
C HIS A 25 -7.79 9.24 -9.76
N ILE A 26 -6.72 9.32 -10.54
CA ILE A 26 -5.49 10.06 -10.19
C ILE A 26 -5.82 11.52 -9.89
N LEU A 27 -6.56 12.20 -10.79
CA LEU A 27 -6.92 13.61 -10.64
C LEU A 27 -7.90 13.85 -9.48
N ILE A 28 -8.88 12.97 -9.30
CA ILE A 28 -9.82 13.03 -8.18
C ILE A 28 -9.07 12.92 -6.85
N GLY A 29 -8.22 11.90 -6.73
CA GLY A 29 -7.45 11.65 -5.52
C GLY A 29 -6.45 12.75 -5.21
N SER A 30 -5.73 13.26 -6.22
CA SER A 30 -4.71 14.29 -6.04
C SER A 30 -5.29 15.59 -5.49
N ILE A 31 -6.37 16.10 -6.07
CA ILE A 31 -7.05 17.32 -5.62
C ILE A 31 -7.59 17.12 -4.20
N SER A 32 -8.27 15.99 -3.96
CA SER A 32 -8.94 15.71 -2.69
C SER A 32 -7.93 15.58 -1.55
N ILE A 33 -6.81 14.89 -1.77
CA ILE A 33 -5.74 14.73 -0.79
C ILE A 33 -5.06 16.08 -0.52
N TYR A 34 -4.69 16.83 -1.56
CA TYR A 34 -4.02 18.13 -1.40
C TYR A 34 -4.90 19.14 -0.65
N MET A 35 -6.17 19.24 -1.01
CA MET A 35 -7.11 20.15 -0.35
C MET A 35 -7.43 19.73 1.08
N THR A 36 -7.54 18.42 1.34
CA THR A 36 -7.72 17.91 2.71
C THR A 36 -6.54 18.29 3.58
N TYR A 37 -5.33 18.08 3.06
CA TYR A 37 -4.09 18.46 3.70
C TYR A 37 -4.08 19.96 4.02
N LEU A 38 -4.29 20.85 3.03
CA LEU A 38 -4.32 22.30 3.25
C LEU A 38 -5.34 22.72 4.31
N CYS A 39 -6.55 22.17 4.28
CA CYS A 39 -7.60 22.55 5.21
C CYS A 39 -7.35 22.07 6.65
N VAL A 40 -6.65 20.95 6.83
CA VAL A 40 -6.35 20.35 8.15
C VAL A 40 -5.10 20.97 8.78
N THR A 41 -4.11 21.38 7.98
CA THR A 41 -2.85 21.94 8.52
C THR A 41 -2.91 23.43 8.81
N LEU A 42 -3.83 24.16 8.19
CA LEU A 42 -4.08 25.57 8.51
C LEU A 42 -4.98 25.67 9.75
N GLU A 43 -4.82 26.74 10.56
CA GLU A 43 -5.63 26.99 11.76
C GLU A 43 -7.12 26.67 11.52
N TYR A 44 -7.71 25.90 12.44
CA TYR A 44 -9.08 25.42 12.31
C TYR A 44 -10.08 26.59 12.29
N LYS A 45 -10.51 26.96 11.07
CA LYS A 45 -11.50 28.02 10.81
C LYS A 45 -12.70 27.41 10.12
N LEU A 46 -13.91 27.91 10.41
CA LEU A 46 -15.15 27.47 9.75
C LEU A 46 -15.03 27.49 8.21
N HIS A 47 -14.30 28.48 7.67
CA HIS A 47 -14.06 28.56 6.23
C HIS A 47 -13.24 27.38 5.68
N ASN A 48 -12.26 26.88 6.43
CA ASN A 48 -11.47 25.70 6.03
C ASN A 48 -12.38 24.46 5.99
N LEU A 49 -13.33 24.35 6.93
CA LEU A 49 -14.30 23.26 6.95
C LEU A 49 -15.26 23.31 5.75
N HIS A 50 -15.69 24.51 5.33
CA HIS A 50 -16.42 24.71 4.08
C HIS A 50 -15.62 24.17 2.88
N VAL A 51 -14.37 24.59 2.74
CA VAL A 51 -13.51 24.17 1.62
C VAL A 51 -13.26 22.65 1.65
N LEU A 52 -13.00 22.07 2.82
CA LEU A 52 -12.80 20.64 3.02
C LEU A 52 -14.04 19.84 2.60
N PHE A 53 -15.20 20.19 3.16
CA PHE A 53 -16.44 19.47 2.93
C PHE A 53 -16.95 19.63 1.50
N SER A 54 -16.85 20.83 0.91
CA SER A 54 -17.21 21.03 -0.49
C SER A 54 -16.27 20.29 -1.45
N THR A 55 -14.96 20.22 -1.15
CA THR A 55 -14.03 19.45 -1.98
C THR A 55 -14.28 17.95 -1.85
N LEU A 56 -14.35 17.40 -0.63
CA LEU A 56 -14.62 15.97 -0.44
C LEU A 56 -16.00 15.56 -0.97
N GLY A 57 -16.99 16.43 -0.87
CA GLY A 57 -18.34 16.20 -1.41
C GLY A 57 -18.35 16.12 -2.94
N TYR A 58 -17.99 17.22 -3.61
CA TYR A 58 -18.07 17.33 -5.07
C TYR A 58 -16.94 16.61 -5.80
N GLN A 59 -15.69 16.79 -5.37
CA GLN A 59 -14.51 16.28 -6.07
C GLN A 59 -14.24 14.80 -5.79
N LEU A 60 -14.38 14.34 -4.53
CA LEU A 60 -14.09 12.95 -4.19
C LEU A 60 -15.34 12.06 -4.34
N LEU A 61 -16.31 12.24 -3.45
CA LEU A 61 -17.40 11.28 -3.28
C LEU A 61 -18.38 11.27 -4.46
N MET A 62 -18.79 12.44 -4.97
CA MET A 62 -19.68 12.51 -6.12
C MET A 62 -19.01 12.06 -7.42
N CYS A 63 -17.73 12.38 -7.64
CA CYS A 63 -17.00 11.86 -8.79
C CYS A 63 -16.89 10.33 -8.75
N GLU A 64 -16.51 9.75 -7.60
CA GLU A 64 -16.46 8.30 -7.42
C GLU A 64 -17.84 7.64 -7.51
N ALA A 65 -18.91 8.33 -7.07
CA ALA A 65 -20.28 7.85 -7.24
C ALA A 65 -20.66 7.72 -8.72
N ILE A 66 -20.30 8.70 -9.57
CA ILE A 66 -20.54 8.66 -11.01
C ILE A 66 -19.70 7.54 -11.65
N LEU A 67 -18.40 7.47 -11.35
CA LEU A 67 -17.51 6.44 -11.86
C LEU A 67 -17.93 5.03 -11.40
N ALA A 68 -18.56 4.88 -10.23
CA ALA A 68 -19.01 3.58 -9.75
C ALA A 68 -20.02 2.91 -10.70
N LEU A 69 -20.84 3.69 -11.41
CA LEU A 69 -21.81 3.20 -12.39
C LEU A 69 -21.18 2.89 -13.76
N TYR A 70 -20.03 3.48 -14.08
CA TYR A 70 -19.35 3.27 -15.35
C TYR A 70 -18.95 1.78 -15.53
N SER A 71 -19.21 1.23 -16.72
CA SER A 71 -18.96 -0.18 -17.02
C SER A 71 -17.47 -0.51 -17.02
N GLY A 72 -16.65 0.40 -17.54
CA GLY A 72 -15.19 0.30 -17.62
C GLY A 72 -14.45 0.79 -16.38
N ASN A 73 -15.12 1.11 -15.28
CA ASN A 73 -14.43 1.52 -14.06
C ASN A 73 -13.70 0.32 -13.44
N ALA A 74 -12.38 0.45 -13.31
CA ALA A 74 -11.48 -0.62 -12.87
C ALA A 74 -11.91 -1.29 -11.56
N TRP A 75 -12.30 -0.52 -10.54
CA TRP A 75 -12.62 -1.08 -9.23
C TRP A 75 -14.07 -1.53 -9.09
N THR A 76 -14.99 -1.02 -9.93
CA THR A 76 -16.39 -1.47 -9.90
C THR A 76 -16.79 -2.44 -10.99
N GLN A 77 -15.98 -2.67 -12.03
CA GLN A 77 -16.29 -3.56 -13.17
C GLN A 77 -16.78 -4.96 -12.74
N PHE A 78 -16.36 -5.40 -11.56
CA PHE A 78 -16.65 -6.69 -10.96
C PHE A 78 -17.98 -6.76 -10.19
N PHE A 79 -18.58 -5.61 -9.87
CA PHE A 79 -19.86 -5.55 -9.16
C PHE A 79 -21.04 -5.77 -10.11
N THR A 80 -22.06 -6.46 -9.59
CA THR A 80 -23.37 -6.53 -10.26
C THR A 80 -23.98 -5.13 -10.37
N ARG A 81 -24.86 -4.94 -11.35
CA ARG A 81 -25.59 -3.67 -11.52
C ARG A 81 -26.29 -3.19 -10.23
N ARG A 82 -26.83 -4.13 -9.44
CA ARG A 82 -27.47 -3.82 -8.16
C ARG A 82 -26.47 -3.32 -7.11
N GLN A 83 -25.30 -3.96 -7.02
CA GLN A 83 -24.22 -3.53 -6.14
C GLN A 83 -23.66 -2.17 -6.56
N LYS A 84 -23.38 -1.96 -7.86
CA LYS A 84 -22.97 -0.64 -8.40
C LYS A 84 -23.97 0.45 -8.05
N SER A 85 -25.26 0.19 -8.24
CA SER A 85 -26.33 1.13 -7.87
C SER A 85 -26.38 1.43 -6.37
N GLY A 86 -26.08 0.45 -5.50
CA GLY A 86 -26.00 0.66 -4.06
C GLY A 86 -24.77 1.47 -3.64
N ILE A 87 -23.61 1.20 -4.26
CA ILE A 87 -22.37 1.97 -4.05
C ILE A 87 -22.56 3.41 -4.50
N HIS A 88 -23.09 3.62 -5.71
CA HIS A 88 -23.45 4.94 -6.23
C HIS A 88 -24.36 5.69 -5.25
N PHE A 89 -25.45 5.05 -4.80
CA PHE A 89 -26.36 5.66 -3.84
C PHE A 89 -25.66 6.08 -2.54
N ALA A 90 -24.86 5.19 -1.95
CA ALA A 90 -24.15 5.48 -0.70
C ALA A 90 -23.14 6.63 -0.85
N LEU A 91 -22.31 6.60 -1.90
CA LEU A 91 -21.33 7.65 -2.19
C LEU A 91 -22.01 8.98 -2.51
N GLN A 92 -23.14 8.96 -3.24
CA GLN A 92 -23.88 10.16 -3.57
C GLN A 92 -24.52 10.81 -2.34
N ILE A 93 -25.07 10.02 -1.41
CA ILE A 93 -25.65 10.54 -0.16
C ILE A 93 -24.57 11.14 0.74
N LEU A 94 -23.45 10.44 0.94
CA LEU A 94 -22.33 10.96 1.74
C LEU A 94 -21.72 12.21 1.11
N GLY A 95 -21.49 12.19 -0.21
CA GLY A 95 -20.95 13.32 -0.97
C GLY A 95 -21.87 14.53 -0.93
N ALA A 96 -23.17 14.31 -1.11
CA ALA A 96 -24.16 15.38 -1.02
C ALA A 96 -24.26 15.96 0.39
N GLY A 97 -24.23 15.12 1.42
CA GLY A 97 -24.19 15.54 2.81
C GLY A 97 -23.02 16.48 3.09
N LEU A 98 -21.79 16.07 2.73
CA LEU A 98 -20.61 16.92 2.88
C LEU A 98 -20.74 18.23 2.07
N ALA A 99 -21.12 18.16 0.80
CA ALA A 99 -21.27 19.34 -0.05
C ALA A 99 -22.26 20.36 0.53
N LEU A 100 -23.43 19.91 0.99
CA LEU A 100 -24.46 20.74 1.61
C LEU A 100 -24.02 21.29 2.98
N SER A 101 -23.36 20.47 3.81
CA SER A 101 -22.78 20.94 5.07
C SER A 101 -21.73 22.03 4.82
N GLY A 102 -20.87 21.87 3.82
CA GLY A 102 -19.90 22.89 3.42
C GLY A 102 -20.58 24.20 3.05
N ILE A 103 -21.62 24.16 2.21
CA ILE A 103 -22.41 25.36 1.84
C ILE A 103 -23.06 25.99 3.08
N GLY A 104 -23.68 25.18 3.96
CA GLY A 104 -24.34 25.65 5.17
C GLY A 104 -23.38 26.33 6.15
N ILE A 105 -22.18 25.79 6.34
CA ILE A 105 -21.13 26.38 7.18
C ILE A 105 -20.75 27.78 6.69
N GLU A 106 -20.59 27.96 5.37
CA GLU A 106 -20.22 29.25 4.79
C GLU A 106 -21.36 30.29 4.88
N ILE A 107 -22.62 29.83 4.76
CA ILE A 107 -23.81 30.67 5.01
C ILE A 107 -23.84 31.12 6.47
N TYR A 108 -23.68 30.19 7.41
CA TYR A 108 -23.65 30.47 8.84
C TYR A 108 -22.53 31.46 9.19
N ARG A 109 -21.32 31.22 8.70
CA ARG A 109 -20.13 32.07 8.92
C ARG A 109 -20.33 33.51 8.47
N LYS A 110 -21.04 33.72 7.35
CA LYS A 110 -21.26 35.06 6.80
C LYS A 110 -22.41 35.82 7.47
N GLY A 111 -23.31 35.15 8.20
CA GLY A 111 -24.44 35.75 8.91
C GLY A 111 -25.51 36.41 8.01
N LYS A 112 -25.22 36.65 6.72
CA LYS A 112 -26.13 37.17 5.70
C LYS A 112 -25.83 36.51 4.35
N LEU A 113 -26.90 36.21 3.59
CA LEU A 113 -26.82 35.64 2.24
C LEU A 113 -26.27 36.70 1.26
N THR A 114 -24.95 36.76 1.13
CA THR A 114 -24.26 37.68 0.22
C THR A 114 -23.66 36.91 -0.96
N TRP A 115 -24.38 36.89 -2.08
CA TRP A 115 -24.06 36.10 -3.28
C TRP A 115 -23.21 36.86 -4.29
N LYS A 116 -22.09 37.44 -3.86
CA LYS A 116 -21.21 38.19 -4.76
C LYS A 116 -20.09 37.29 -5.30
N GLY A 117 -20.16 36.97 -6.60
CA GLY A 117 -19.11 36.30 -7.37
C GLY A 117 -19.49 34.90 -7.89
N ASN A 118 -18.89 34.51 -9.01
CA ASN A 118 -19.20 33.28 -9.78
C ASN A 118 -19.14 32.01 -8.92
N HIS A 119 -18.16 31.89 -8.03
CA HIS A 119 -18.04 30.75 -7.10
C HIS A 119 -19.31 30.56 -6.26
N ALA A 120 -19.82 31.63 -5.63
CA ALA A 120 -20.96 31.56 -4.71
C ALA A 120 -22.28 31.29 -5.44
N ILE A 121 -22.47 31.91 -6.61
CA ILE A 121 -23.67 31.71 -7.44
C ILE A 121 -23.73 30.26 -7.94
N LEU A 122 -22.66 29.78 -8.56
CA LEU A 122 -22.60 28.41 -9.08
C LEU A 122 -22.67 27.37 -7.98
N GLY A 123 -22.04 27.63 -6.82
CA GLY A 123 -22.10 26.74 -5.66
C GLY A 123 -23.51 26.60 -5.09
N LEU A 124 -24.27 27.71 -5.02
CA LEU A 124 -25.67 27.68 -4.59
C LEU A 124 -26.56 26.97 -5.59
N VAL A 125 -26.46 27.31 -6.88
CA VAL A 125 -27.23 26.65 -7.96
C VAL A 125 -26.98 25.15 -7.94
N SER A 126 -25.72 24.74 -7.80
CA SER A 126 -25.33 23.35 -7.62
C SER A 126 -25.98 22.72 -6.39
N GLY A 127 -25.98 23.40 -5.24
CA GLY A 127 -26.62 22.92 -4.01
C GLY A 127 -28.14 22.73 -4.13
N ILE A 128 -28.83 23.62 -4.86
CA ILE A 128 -30.27 23.48 -5.15
C ILE A 128 -30.52 22.27 -6.04
N PHE A 129 -29.77 22.14 -7.15
CA PHE A 129 -29.88 20.97 -8.00
C PHE A 129 -29.52 19.68 -7.28
N LEU A 130 -28.58 19.71 -6.33
CA LEU A 130 -28.20 18.56 -5.52
C LEU A 130 -29.37 18.09 -4.64
N LEU A 131 -30.08 19.00 -3.97
CA LEU A 131 -31.26 18.66 -3.15
C LEU A 131 -32.37 18.05 -4.01
N ILE A 132 -32.68 18.67 -5.15
CA ILE A 132 -33.66 18.15 -6.11
C ILE A 132 -33.23 16.75 -6.60
N ASN A 133 -31.96 16.60 -6.97
CA ASN A 133 -31.45 15.35 -7.53
C ASN A 133 -31.38 14.21 -6.49
N LEU A 134 -31.22 14.50 -5.20
CA LEU A 134 -31.32 13.50 -4.14
C LEU A 134 -32.72 12.90 -4.04
N ILE A 135 -33.76 13.74 -4.13
CA ILE A 135 -35.17 13.29 -4.09
C ILE A 135 -35.45 12.42 -5.33
N ILE A 136 -35.09 12.91 -6.52
CA ILE A 136 -35.29 12.16 -7.77
C ILE A 136 -34.44 10.89 -7.79
N GLY A 137 -33.24 10.92 -7.20
CA GLY A 137 -32.36 9.76 -7.06
C GLY A 137 -32.96 8.67 -6.15
N LEU A 138 -33.61 9.05 -5.05
CA LEU A 138 -34.35 8.11 -4.19
C LEU A 138 -35.51 7.46 -4.94
N MET A 139 -36.26 8.26 -5.71
CA MET A 139 -37.32 7.77 -6.60
C MET A 139 -36.74 6.84 -7.68
N ALA A 140 -35.56 7.15 -8.24
CA ALA A 140 -34.89 6.34 -9.25
C ALA A 140 -34.45 4.98 -8.67
N PHE A 141 -33.95 4.96 -7.44
CA PHE A 141 -33.50 3.76 -6.73
C PHE A 141 -34.65 2.77 -6.50
N TRP A 142 -35.84 3.27 -6.12
CA TRP A 142 -37.06 2.46 -5.98
C TRP A 142 -38.00 2.53 -7.19
N SER A 143 -37.49 2.91 -8.36
CA SER A 143 -38.31 3.12 -9.56
C SER A 143 -39.18 1.91 -9.95
N MET A 144 -38.72 0.68 -9.66
CA MET A 144 -39.51 -0.54 -9.90
C MET A 144 -40.76 -0.65 -9.03
N LYS A 145 -40.73 -0.11 -7.80
CA LYS A 145 -41.90 -0.03 -6.91
C LYS A 145 -42.83 1.12 -7.30
N LEU A 146 -42.28 2.19 -7.89
CA LEU A 146 -43.01 3.37 -8.35
C LEU A 146 -43.52 3.25 -9.80
N LYS A 147 -43.31 2.10 -10.46
CA LYS A 147 -43.59 1.89 -11.89
C LYS A 147 -45.06 2.16 -12.28
N ASN A 148 -45.98 2.00 -11.33
CA ASN A 148 -47.42 2.23 -11.53
C ASN A 148 -47.78 3.71 -11.55
N TRP A 149 -46.91 4.59 -11.04
CA TRP A 149 -47.13 6.04 -10.94
C TRP A 149 -46.39 6.78 -12.04
N ILE A 150 -45.11 6.46 -12.25
CA ILE A 150 -44.27 7.08 -13.27
C ILE A 150 -43.38 6.00 -13.89
N LYS A 151 -43.25 6.01 -15.23
CA LYS A 151 -42.38 5.05 -15.92
C LYS A 151 -40.93 5.21 -15.42
N PRO A 152 -40.24 4.12 -15.02
CA PRO A 152 -38.87 4.17 -14.49
C PRO A 152 -37.84 4.88 -15.38
N VAL A 153 -38.08 4.90 -16.70
CA VAL A 153 -37.22 5.56 -17.68
C VAL A 153 -37.19 7.07 -17.48
N TYR A 154 -38.36 7.70 -17.26
CA TYR A 154 -38.44 9.16 -17.08
C TYR A 154 -37.78 9.63 -15.79
N ILE A 155 -37.98 8.90 -14.68
CA ILE A 155 -37.32 9.22 -13.41
C ILE A 155 -35.79 9.15 -13.55
N LYS A 156 -35.28 8.09 -14.21
CA LYS A 156 -33.84 7.92 -14.42
C LYS A 156 -33.25 8.96 -15.36
N LEU A 157 -33.99 9.36 -16.41
CA LEU A 157 -33.58 10.42 -17.33
C LEU A 157 -33.46 11.77 -16.59
N LEU A 158 -34.47 12.13 -15.80
CA LEU A 158 -34.46 13.35 -14.99
C LEU A 158 -33.33 13.35 -13.96
N HIS A 159 -33.11 12.22 -13.26
CA HIS A 159 -32.00 12.07 -12.34
C HIS A 159 -30.64 12.29 -13.02
N ASN A 160 -30.44 11.70 -14.20
CA ASN A 160 -29.19 11.84 -14.94
C ASN A 160 -28.97 13.28 -15.42
N LEU A 161 -30.02 13.93 -15.94
CA LEU A 161 -29.93 15.30 -16.46
C LEU A 161 -29.65 16.31 -15.35
N ILE A 162 -30.46 16.30 -14.28
CA ILE A 162 -30.32 17.23 -13.15
C ILE A 162 -29.03 16.93 -12.39
N GLY A 163 -28.67 15.65 -12.24
CA GLY A 163 -27.39 15.23 -11.66
C GLY A 163 -26.18 15.72 -12.44
N LEU A 164 -26.23 15.70 -13.78
CA LEU A 164 -25.17 16.22 -14.63
C LEU A 164 -25.02 17.74 -14.48
N LEU A 165 -26.14 18.49 -14.49
CA LEU A 165 -26.13 19.93 -14.29
C LEU A 165 -25.60 20.32 -12.90
N CYS A 166 -26.07 19.63 -11.86
CA CYS A 166 -25.56 19.76 -10.50
C CYS A 166 -24.03 19.56 -10.46
N PHE A 167 -23.56 18.45 -11.03
CA PHE A 167 -22.14 18.12 -11.02
C PHE A 167 -21.29 19.16 -11.76
N ILE A 168 -21.68 19.58 -12.96
CA ILE A 168 -20.96 20.60 -13.73
C ILE A 168 -20.90 21.92 -12.95
N CYS A 169 -22.04 22.41 -12.42
CA CYS A 169 -22.08 23.64 -11.64
C CYS A 169 -21.19 23.55 -10.38
N GLY A 170 -21.18 22.40 -9.70
CA GLY A 170 -20.34 22.16 -8.54
C GLY A 170 -18.84 22.17 -8.87
N MET A 171 -18.44 21.51 -9.96
CA MET A 171 -17.05 21.46 -10.41
C MET A 171 -16.54 22.84 -10.87
N VAL A 172 -17.36 23.60 -11.62
CA VAL A 172 -17.00 24.98 -12.02
C VAL A 172 -16.97 25.91 -10.80
N SER A 173 -17.84 25.70 -9.81
CA SER A 173 -17.74 26.42 -8.53
C SER A 173 -16.42 26.11 -7.82
N LEU A 174 -15.98 24.85 -7.76
CA LEU A 174 -14.68 24.46 -7.20
C LEU A 174 -13.51 25.13 -7.94
N TYR A 175 -13.54 25.17 -9.27
CA TYR A 175 -12.54 25.89 -10.08
C TYR A 175 -12.38 27.36 -9.62
N TYR A 176 -13.49 28.09 -9.46
CA TYR A 176 -13.46 29.46 -8.95
C TYR A 176 -13.15 29.53 -7.44
N GLY A 177 -13.41 28.45 -6.70
CA GLY A 177 -13.05 28.30 -5.29
C GLY A 177 -11.54 28.28 -5.08
N PHE A 178 -10.78 27.71 -6.02
CA PHE A 178 -9.31 27.71 -5.98
C PHE A 178 -8.67 29.10 -6.22
N GLU A 179 -9.44 30.08 -6.71
CA GLU A 179 -9.02 31.50 -6.76
C GLU A 179 -9.30 32.26 -5.45
N LYS A 180 -9.82 31.58 -4.41
CA LYS A 180 -10.11 32.23 -3.13
C LYS A 180 -8.89 32.23 -2.21
N ARG A 181 -8.96 33.16 -1.25
CA ARG A 181 -7.88 33.55 -0.34
C ARG A 181 -7.13 32.35 0.28
N LEU A 182 -7.86 31.30 0.69
CA LEU A 182 -7.24 30.12 1.31
C LEU A 182 -6.19 29.47 0.41
N VAL A 183 -6.53 29.23 -0.86
CA VAL A 183 -5.61 28.59 -1.82
C VAL A 183 -4.57 29.59 -2.31
N VAL A 184 -4.99 30.81 -2.65
CA VAL A 184 -4.06 31.84 -3.18
C VAL A 184 -2.95 32.19 -2.18
N GLN A 185 -3.23 32.19 -0.87
CA GLN A 185 -2.23 32.55 0.15
C GLN A 185 -1.32 31.38 0.57
N ASN A 186 -1.76 30.13 0.37
CA ASN A 186 -1.05 28.95 0.90
C ASN A 186 -0.58 27.98 -0.20
N THR A 187 -0.79 28.34 -1.46
CA THR A 187 -0.39 27.54 -2.63
C THR A 187 0.33 28.42 -3.64
N THR A 188 1.33 27.85 -4.30
CA THR A 188 2.04 28.51 -5.41
C THR A 188 1.10 28.75 -6.60
N ASN A 189 1.42 29.71 -7.46
CA ASN A 189 0.61 30.00 -8.66
C ASN A 189 0.39 28.76 -9.54
N GLY A 190 1.41 27.92 -9.68
CA GLY A 190 1.27 26.71 -10.48
C GLY A 190 0.57 25.56 -9.76
N GLY A 191 0.64 25.47 -8.42
CA GLY A 191 -0.20 24.55 -7.65
C GLY A 191 -1.69 24.90 -7.78
N LYS A 192 -2.02 26.20 -7.78
CA LYS A 192 -3.38 26.69 -8.06
C LYS A 192 -3.84 26.33 -9.47
N MET A 193 -2.99 26.61 -10.48
CA MET A 193 -3.27 26.29 -11.88
C MET A 193 -3.48 24.78 -12.07
N TYR A 194 -2.71 23.94 -11.38
CA TYR A 194 -2.91 22.49 -11.36
C TYR A 194 -4.29 22.11 -10.84
N LEU A 195 -4.71 22.60 -9.67
CA LEU A 195 -6.02 22.29 -9.10
C LEU A 195 -7.16 22.67 -10.05
N GLN A 196 -7.06 23.84 -10.67
CA GLN A 196 -8.01 24.34 -11.65
C GLN A 196 -8.10 23.46 -12.89
N ILE A 197 -6.98 23.20 -13.56
CA ILE A 197 -6.93 22.38 -14.78
C ILE A 197 -7.36 20.94 -14.46
N ALA A 198 -6.87 20.37 -13.36
CA ALA A 198 -7.20 19.01 -12.95
C ALA A 198 -8.71 18.89 -12.68
N SER A 199 -9.33 19.85 -11.99
CA SER A 199 -10.77 19.83 -11.73
C SER A 199 -11.60 19.93 -13.03
N LEU A 200 -11.17 20.76 -13.98
CA LEU A 200 -11.81 20.89 -15.30
C LEU A 200 -11.68 19.61 -16.13
N ILE A 201 -10.49 19.02 -16.18
CA ILE A 201 -10.25 17.74 -16.87
C ILE A 201 -11.11 16.64 -16.24
N THR A 202 -11.17 16.55 -14.91
CA THR A 202 -12.06 15.59 -14.23
C THR A 202 -13.52 15.79 -14.66
N ALA A 203 -14.01 17.03 -14.69
CA ALA A 203 -15.38 17.31 -15.12
C ALA A 203 -15.63 16.88 -16.58
N ILE A 204 -14.75 17.24 -17.52
CA ILE A 204 -14.88 16.88 -18.94
C ILE A 204 -14.84 15.36 -19.13
N LEU A 205 -13.89 14.68 -18.49
CA LEU A 205 -13.75 13.24 -18.62
C LEU A 205 -14.94 12.50 -17.99
N LEU A 206 -15.43 12.89 -16.81
CA LEU A 206 -16.61 12.24 -16.21
C LEU A 206 -17.88 12.49 -17.02
N THR A 207 -18.08 13.70 -17.54
CA THR A 207 -19.26 14.00 -18.38
C THR A 207 -19.25 13.20 -19.68
N SER A 208 -18.08 13.05 -20.32
CA SER A 208 -17.94 12.22 -21.53
C SER A 208 -18.15 10.71 -21.27
N LEU A 209 -17.73 10.18 -20.11
CA LEU A 209 -17.97 8.79 -19.71
C LEU A 209 -19.44 8.53 -19.34
N ASN A 210 -20.12 9.52 -18.76
CA ASN A 210 -21.53 9.42 -18.36
C ASN A 210 -22.47 9.23 -19.56
N LEU A 211 -22.08 9.68 -20.76
CA LEU A 211 -22.84 9.50 -22.00
C LEU A 211 -22.81 8.07 -22.56
N LYS A 212 -21.94 7.19 -22.07
CA LYS A 212 -21.74 5.80 -22.59
C LYS A 212 -22.29 4.68 -21.69
N MET A 213 -23.22 4.98 -20.77
CA MET A 213 -23.75 4.01 -19.78
C MET A 213 -24.61 2.83 -20.33
N ILE A 214 -24.52 2.47 -21.61
CA ILE A 214 -25.25 1.33 -22.21
C ILE A 214 -24.38 0.04 -22.14
N PRO A 215 -24.84 -1.06 -21.53
CA PRO A 215 -23.97 -2.17 -21.16
C PRO A 215 -23.80 -3.23 -22.26
N LYS A 216 -22.56 -3.72 -22.43
CA LYS A 216 -22.27 -5.14 -22.67
C LYS A 216 -21.54 -5.70 -21.45
N GLN A 217 -22.26 -6.28 -20.50
CA GLN A 217 -21.66 -7.13 -19.47
C GLN A 217 -21.81 -8.59 -19.89
N ASN A 218 -20.68 -9.28 -20.06
CA ASN A 218 -20.67 -10.75 -20.08
C ASN A 218 -20.96 -11.24 -18.65
N PRO A 219 -21.99 -12.08 -18.44
CA PRO A 219 -22.26 -12.64 -17.13
C PRO A 219 -21.26 -13.78 -16.83
N LYS A 220 -20.98 -13.99 -15.54
CA LYS A 220 -20.35 -15.18 -14.92
C LYS A 220 -18.85 -15.14 -14.59
N LYS A 221 -18.38 -14.14 -13.84
CA LYS A 221 -17.27 -14.38 -12.89
C LYS A 221 -17.65 -13.85 -11.51
N LYS A 222 -17.79 -14.75 -10.52
CA LYS A 222 -17.84 -14.32 -9.11
C LYS A 222 -16.45 -13.79 -8.79
N VAL A 223 -16.35 -12.50 -8.52
CA VAL A 223 -15.09 -11.83 -8.18
C VAL A 223 -14.96 -11.84 -6.67
N SER A 224 -13.78 -12.24 -6.18
CA SER A 224 -13.48 -12.26 -4.76
C SER A 224 -13.33 -10.82 -4.24
N ALA A 225 -13.69 -10.56 -2.98
CA ALA A 225 -13.47 -9.24 -2.39
C ALA A 225 -11.97 -8.91 -2.25
N PHE A 226 -11.09 -9.91 -2.34
CA PHE A 226 -9.65 -9.71 -2.46
C PHE A 226 -9.26 -9.11 -3.81
N GLU A 227 -9.80 -9.63 -4.93
CA GLU A 227 -9.60 -9.03 -6.26
C GLU A 227 -10.08 -7.56 -6.27
N ILE A 228 -11.19 -7.26 -5.58
CA ILE A 228 -11.68 -5.87 -5.42
C ILE A 228 -10.69 -5.02 -4.61
N PHE A 229 -10.20 -5.55 -3.50
CA PHE A 229 -9.23 -4.86 -2.65
C PHE A 229 -7.90 -4.59 -3.37
N GLU A 230 -7.35 -5.58 -4.08
CA GLU A 230 -6.12 -5.38 -4.84
C GLU A 230 -6.29 -4.33 -5.94
N VAL A 231 -7.47 -4.26 -6.56
CA VAL A 231 -7.75 -3.24 -7.57
C VAL A 231 -7.88 -1.85 -6.95
N ILE A 232 -8.46 -1.73 -5.74
CA ILE A 232 -8.46 -0.48 -4.97
C ILE A 232 -7.02 -0.07 -4.65
N LEU A 233 -6.19 -0.97 -4.13
CA LEU A 233 -4.79 -0.69 -3.85
C LEU A 233 -4.02 -0.29 -5.11
N ASN A 234 -4.23 -0.99 -6.22
CA ASN A 234 -3.62 -0.66 -7.49
C ASN A 234 -4.04 0.74 -7.97
N THR A 235 -5.33 1.09 -7.80
CA THR A 235 -5.86 2.42 -8.15
C THR A 235 -5.22 3.52 -7.29
N ILE A 236 -5.15 3.30 -5.96
CA ILE A 236 -4.45 4.21 -5.04
C ILE A 236 -2.99 4.35 -5.46
N ASN A 237 -2.34 3.26 -5.84
CA ASN A 237 -0.95 3.26 -6.26
C ASN A 237 -0.73 4.12 -7.51
N HIS A 238 -1.59 4.00 -8.53
CA HIS A 238 -1.55 4.88 -9.70
C HIS A 238 -1.76 6.36 -9.33
N VAL A 239 -2.67 6.66 -8.39
CA VAL A 239 -2.91 8.03 -7.88
C VAL A 239 -1.63 8.59 -7.28
N LEU A 240 -0.98 7.85 -6.38
CA LEU A 240 0.24 8.31 -5.71
C LEU A 240 1.41 8.47 -6.69
N ILE A 241 1.57 7.53 -7.64
CA ILE A 241 2.54 7.63 -8.73
C ILE A 241 2.32 8.91 -9.53
N GLY A 242 1.08 9.18 -9.95
CA GLY A 242 0.72 10.36 -10.72
C GLY A 242 0.97 11.65 -9.95
N VAL A 243 0.54 11.72 -8.68
CA VAL A 243 0.72 12.90 -7.81
C VAL A 243 2.19 13.30 -7.69
N ILE A 244 3.06 12.35 -7.33
CA ILE A 244 4.50 12.62 -7.17
C ILE A 244 5.10 13.07 -8.50
N THR A 245 4.77 12.36 -9.59
CA THR A 245 5.34 12.62 -10.91
C THR A 245 4.94 14.00 -11.43
N ILE A 246 3.66 14.34 -11.36
CA ILE A 246 3.14 15.62 -11.84
C ILE A 246 3.70 16.76 -10.99
N TYR A 247 3.66 16.64 -9.65
CA TYR A 247 4.14 17.69 -8.77
C TYR A 247 5.63 17.99 -8.97
N MET A 248 6.48 16.96 -9.00
CA MET A 248 7.92 17.14 -9.18
C MET A 248 8.29 17.63 -10.57
N THR A 249 7.55 17.20 -11.60
CA THR A 249 7.74 17.71 -12.96
C THR A 249 7.37 19.19 -13.04
N TRP A 250 6.21 19.55 -12.49
CA TRP A 250 5.75 20.93 -12.39
C TRP A 250 6.76 21.81 -11.62
N LEU A 251 7.27 21.33 -10.49
CA LEU A 251 8.27 22.04 -9.69
C LEU A 251 9.57 22.25 -10.47
N GLY A 252 10.04 21.22 -11.19
CA GLY A 252 11.23 21.32 -12.03
C GLY A 252 11.10 22.31 -13.19
N ILE A 253 9.89 22.47 -13.74
CA ILE A 253 9.62 23.42 -14.84
C ILE A 253 9.48 24.86 -14.35
N THR A 254 8.87 25.06 -13.18
CA THR A 254 8.48 26.40 -12.70
C THR A 254 9.56 27.12 -11.89
N VAL A 255 10.47 26.37 -11.26
CA VAL A 255 11.67 26.94 -10.65
C VAL A 255 12.66 27.32 -11.74
N GLU A 256 13.36 28.44 -11.59
CA GLU A 256 14.33 28.99 -12.56
C GLU A 256 15.17 27.87 -13.20
N TYR A 257 15.19 27.85 -14.54
CA TYR A 257 15.68 26.72 -15.31
C TYR A 257 17.17 26.51 -15.08
N GLN A 258 17.50 25.44 -14.36
CA GLN A 258 18.86 24.97 -14.18
C GLN A 258 18.97 23.54 -14.68
N LEU A 259 20.16 23.16 -15.16
CA LEU A 259 20.47 21.77 -15.58
C LEU A 259 20.09 20.73 -14.50
N TYR A 260 20.11 21.16 -13.24
CA TYR A 260 19.64 20.38 -12.09
C TYR A 260 18.16 20.00 -12.13
N ASN A 261 17.31 20.87 -12.63
CA ASN A 261 15.87 20.64 -12.67
C ASN A 261 15.54 19.53 -13.67
N LEU A 262 16.33 19.39 -14.75
CA LEU A 262 16.23 18.27 -15.67
C LEU A 262 16.54 16.93 -14.99
N HIS A 263 17.53 16.86 -14.09
CA HIS A 263 17.78 15.67 -13.29
C HIS A 263 16.55 15.30 -12.45
N VAL A 264 15.90 16.27 -11.81
CA VAL A 264 14.68 16.05 -11.02
C VAL A 264 13.55 15.51 -11.91
N ILE A 265 13.25 16.20 -13.01
CA ILE A 265 12.18 15.81 -13.94
C ILE A 265 12.45 14.40 -14.50
N PHE A 266 13.66 14.16 -15.01
CA PHE A 266 14.00 12.90 -15.66
C PHE A 266 14.04 11.73 -14.67
N CYS A 267 14.66 11.90 -13.50
CA CYS A 267 14.68 10.83 -12.51
C CYS A 267 13.29 10.54 -11.94
N THR A 268 12.42 11.55 -11.77
CA THR A 268 11.04 11.28 -11.36
C THR A 268 10.23 10.59 -12.47
N ILE A 269 10.26 11.08 -13.70
CA ILE A 269 9.53 10.42 -14.82
C ILE A 269 10.05 9.00 -15.06
N GLY A 270 11.37 8.81 -15.02
CA GLY A 270 12.02 7.52 -15.21
C GLY A 270 11.66 6.52 -14.09
N TYR A 271 12.06 6.81 -12.85
CA TYR A 271 11.88 5.90 -11.72
C TYR A 271 10.43 5.86 -11.21
N GLN A 272 9.84 7.01 -10.87
CA GLN A 272 8.53 7.05 -10.20
C GLN A 272 7.40 6.64 -11.13
N PHE A 273 7.42 7.08 -12.39
CA PHE A 273 6.33 6.85 -13.33
C PHE A 273 6.57 5.64 -14.22
N LEU A 274 7.50 5.74 -15.16
CA LEU A 274 7.64 4.73 -16.22
C LEU A 274 8.07 3.37 -15.69
N MET A 275 9.06 3.31 -14.78
CA MET A 275 9.48 2.04 -14.18
C MET A 275 8.42 1.44 -13.27
N ALA A 276 7.69 2.26 -12.50
CA ALA A 276 6.57 1.79 -11.67
C ALA A 276 5.44 1.21 -12.53
N GLU A 277 5.04 1.91 -13.60
CA GLU A 277 4.05 1.43 -14.57
C GLU A 277 4.54 0.18 -15.30
N ALA A 278 5.85 0.08 -15.58
CA ALA A 278 6.44 -1.13 -16.13
C ALA A 278 6.33 -2.32 -15.17
N ILE A 279 6.40 -2.10 -13.86
CA ILE A 279 6.17 -3.17 -12.87
C ILE A 279 4.67 -3.54 -12.84
N LEU A 280 3.79 -2.54 -12.81
CA LEU A 280 2.33 -2.73 -12.75
C LEU A 280 1.73 -3.35 -14.01
N VAL A 281 2.28 -3.12 -15.20
CA VAL A 281 1.75 -3.72 -16.44
C VAL A 281 1.78 -5.25 -16.44
N LEU A 282 2.68 -5.84 -15.64
CA LEU A 282 2.77 -7.30 -15.48
C LEU A 282 1.78 -7.84 -14.44
N TYR A 283 1.21 -6.99 -13.59
CA TYR A 283 0.20 -7.38 -12.62
C TYR A 283 -1.13 -7.69 -13.32
N SER A 284 -1.80 -8.77 -12.92
CA SER A 284 -3.04 -9.23 -13.58
C SER A 284 -4.24 -8.36 -13.27
N GLY A 285 -4.32 -7.81 -12.06
CA GLY A 285 -5.36 -6.86 -11.64
C GLY A 285 -5.09 -5.40 -12.01
N ASN A 286 -4.01 -5.10 -12.75
CA ASN A 286 -3.75 -3.73 -13.19
C ASN A 286 -4.76 -3.31 -14.23
N ALA A 287 -5.55 -2.29 -13.91
CA ALA A 287 -6.63 -1.71 -14.71
C ALA A 287 -6.26 -1.66 -16.20
N TRP A 288 -5.45 -0.69 -16.63
CA TRP A 288 -5.25 -0.44 -18.06
C TRP A 288 -4.62 -1.62 -18.83
N SER A 289 -3.87 -2.49 -18.16
CA SER A 289 -3.21 -3.65 -18.78
C SER A 289 -4.03 -4.93 -18.72
N GLN A 290 -5.13 -4.99 -17.97
CA GLN A 290 -5.85 -6.25 -17.69
C GLN A 290 -6.34 -6.97 -18.94
N LEU A 291 -6.60 -6.22 -20.02
CA LEU A 291 -7.06 -6.74 -21.30
C LEU A 291 -5.91 -7.21 -22.20
N LEU A 292 -4.66 -6.87 -21.88
CA LEU A 292 -3.51 -7.27 -22.68
C LEU A 292 -3.19 -8.76 -22.46
N THR A 293 -2.88 -9.47 -23.55
CA THR A 293 -2.35 -10.82 -23.47
C THR A 293 -1.00 -10.83 -22.75
N ARG A 294 -0.59 -11.98 -22.19
CA ARG A 294 0.71 -12.12 -21.50
C ARG A 294 1.90 -11.66 -22.35
N ARG A 295 1.87 -11.90 -23.67
CA ARG A 295 2.90 -11.44 -24.60
C ARG A 295 2.88 -9.92 -24.77
N GLN A 296 1.70 -9.32 -24.91
CA GLN A 296 1.54 -7.86 -24.97
C GLN A 296 1.95 -7.18 -23.68
N LYS A 297 1.60 -7.73 -22.50
CA LYS A 297 2.09 -7.24 -21.20
C LYS A 297 3.60 -7.28 -21.10
N SER A 298 4.22 -8.38 -21.55
CA SER A 298 5.68 -8.51 -21.60
C SER A 298 6.34 -7.47 -22.52
N ASN A 299 5.73 -7.18 -23.67
CA ASN A 299 6.23 -6.16 -24.60
C ASN A 299 6.05 -4.75 -24.02
N ALA A 300 4.90 -4.45 -23.40
CA ALA A 300 4.64 -3.19 -22.75
C ALA A 300 5.61 -2.96 -21.57
N HIS A 301 5.87 -3.99 -20.77
CA HIS A 301 6.90 -3.97 -19.72
C HIS A 301 8.27 -3.62 -20.30
N LEU A 302 8.69 -4.27 -21.39
CA LEU A 302 9.97 -4.01 -22.05
C LEU A 302 10.07 -2.55 -22.52
N ILE A 303 9.04 -2.05 -23.22
CA ILE A 303 9.00 -0.68 -23.73
C ILE A 303 9.09 0.32 -22.57
N LEU A 304 8.21 0.20 -21.57
CA LEU A 304 8.19 1.09 -20.42
C LEU A 304 9.51 1.04 -19.64
N GLN A 305 10.13 -0.14 -19.50
CA GLN A 305 11.44 -0.25 -18.86
C GLN A 305 12.56 0.40 -19.67
N ILE A 306 12.61 0.24 -21.00
CA ILE A 306 13.65 0.86 -21.82
C ILE A 306 13.54 2.39 -21.75
N PHE A 307 12.34 2.94 -21.93
CA PHE A 307 12.12 4.38 -21.85
C PHE A 307 12.36 4.93 -20.43
N GLY A 308 11.80 4.26 -19.42
CA GLY A 308 11.96 4.66 -18.02
C GLY A 308 13.41 4.65 -17.58
N SER A 309 14.13 3.58 -17.91
CA SER A 309 15.56 3.45 -17.58
C SER A 309 16.41 4.45 -18.36
N GLY A 310 16.13 4.65 -19.66
CA GLY A 310 16.87 5.61 -20.48
C GLY A 310 16.75 7.04 -19.96
N ILE A 311 15.54 7.47 -19.61
CA ILE A 311 15.30 8.80 -19.01
C ILE A 311 15.96 8.90 -17.64
N ALA A 312 15.84 7.87 -16.79
CA ALA A 312 16.49 7.85 -15.47
C ALA A 312 18.02 7.95 -15.56
N ILE A 313 18.64 7.21 -16.48
CA ILE A 313 20.09 7.25 -16.74
C ILE A 313 20.51 8.63 -17.26
N ALA A 314 19.74 9.23 -18.17
CA ALA A 314 19.99 10.59 -18.63
C ALA A 314 19.94 11.60 -17.48
N GLY A 315 18.94 11.50 -16.60
CA GLY A 315 18.84 12.33 -15.40
C GLY A 315 20.03 12.17 -14.47
N LEU A 316 20.52 10.95 -14.26
CA LEU A 316 21.74 10.68 -13.49
C LEU A 316 22.98 11.27 -14.17
N GLY A 317 23.13 11.08 -15.48
CA GLY A 317 24.25 11.58 -16.28
C GLY A 317 24.36 13.10 -16.25
N ILE A 318 23.23 13.81 -16.39
CA ILE A 318 23.16 15.27 -16.26
C ILE A 318 23.71 15.74 -14.91
N GLN A 319 23.35 15.05 -13.83
CA GLN A 319 23.79 15.41 -12.49
C GLN A 319 25.28 15.12 -12.26
N ILE A 320 25.80 14.02 -12.82
CA ILE A 320 27.23 13.68 -12.78
C ILE A 320 28.03 14.73 -13.54
N TYR A 321 27.60 15.07 -14.77
CA TYR A 321 28.22 16.10 -15.59
C TYR A 321 28.27 17.46 -14.86
N ARG A 322 27.12 17.90 -14.33
CA ARG A 322 27.02 19.18 -13.59
C ARG A 322 27.98 19.27 -12.41
N LYS A 323 28.25 18.14 -11.75
CA LYS A 323 29.11 18.08 -10.57
C LYS A 323 30.57 17.75 -10.88
N GLY A 324 30.93 17.56 -12.16
CA GLY A 324 32.27 17.16 -12.57
C GLY A 324 32.65 15.74 -12.16
N GLY A 325 31.67 14.85 -11.90
CA GLY A 325 31.91 13.47 -11.52
C GLY A 325 30.93 12.90 -10.48
N LEU A 326 31.18 11.66 -10.08
CA LEU A 326 30.40 10.98 -9.05
C LEU A 326 30.72 11.56 -7.66
N THR A 327 29.73 12.19 -7.03
CA THR A 327 29.87 12.71 -5.65
C THR A 327 29.04 11.87 -4.69
N TRP A 328 29.68 11.22 -3.71
CA TRP A 328 29.01 10.36 -2.72
C TRP A 328 28.86 11.05 -1.36
N LYS A 329 28.40 12.30 -1.36
CA LYS A 329 28.33 13.13 -0.14
C LYS A 329 26.98 13.10 0.58
N SER A 330 25.95 12.49 -0.01
CA SER A 330 24.61 12.43 0.60
C SER A 330 23.92 11.09 0.34
N ASN A 331 23.01 10.71 1.25
CA ASN A 331 22.21 9.48 1.13
C ASN A 331 21.49 9.39 -0.22
N HIS A 332 20.87 10.49 -0.66
CA HIS A 332 20.25 10.60 -1.99
C HIS A 332 21.22 10.20 -3.11
N SER A 333 22.43 10.77 -3.16
CA SER A 333 23.41 10.49 -4.22
C SER A 333 24.01 9.08 -4.13
N ILE A 334 24.23 8.55 -2.92
CA ILE A 334 24.76 7.19 -2.72
C ILE A 334 23.73 6.17 -3.20
N LEU A 335 22.50 6.25 -2.68
CA LEU A 335 21.42 5.32 -3.03
C LEU A 335 21.00 5.45 -4.49
N GLY A 336 21.00 6.68 -5.05
CA GLY A 336 20.72 6.92 -6.46
C GLY A 336 21.78 6.31 -7.38
N THR A 337 23.05 6.37 -7.00
CA THR A 337 24.13 5.72 -7.76
C THR A 337 24.03 4.19 -7.67
N ILE A 338 23.78 3.64 -6.48
CA ILE A 338 23.55 2.19 -6.28
C ILE A 338 22.37 1.72 -7.13
N SER A 339 21.26 2.46 -7.12
CA SER A 339 20.10 2.17 -7.97
C SER A 339 20.47 2.22 -9.46
N GLY A 340 21.24 3.22 -9.90
CA GLY A 340 21.72 3.33 -11.29
C GLY A 340 22.59 2.14 -11.71
N ILE A 341 23.47 1.64 -10.84
CA ILE A 341 24.27 0.44 -11.12
C ILE A 341 23.36 -0.80 -11.27
N PHE A 342 22.43 -1.00 -10.33
CA PHE A 342 21.47 -2.09 -10.42
C PHE A 342 20.59 -1.97 -11.67
N LEU A 343 20.21 -0.76 -12.08
CA LEU A 343 19.45 -0.50 -13.30
C LEU A 343 20.19 -0.98 -14.55
N LEU A 344 21.47 -0.63 -14.69
CA LEU A 344 22.30 -1.04 -15.82
C LEU A 344 22.45 -2.57 -15.89
N ILE A 345 22.76 -3.20 -14.77
CA ILE A 345 22.88 -4.68 -14.68
C ILE A 345 21.52 -5.33 -15.00
N ASN A 346 20.45 -4.80 -14.43
CA ASN A 346 19.12 -5.38 -14.59
C ASN A 346 18.55 -5.20 -16.00
N LEU A 347 18.95 -4.15 -16.74
CA LEU A 347 18.62 -4.00 -18.16
C LEU A 347 19.24 -5.14 -18.98
N VAL A 348 20.53 -5.43 -18.79
CA VAL A 348 21.22 -6.53 -19.50
C VAL A 348 20.57 -7.87 -19.20
N ILE A 349 20.32 -8.15 -17.91
CA ILE A 349 19.67 -9.39 -17.48
C ILE A 349 18.20 -9.44 -17.92
N GLY A 350 17.52 -8.30 -18.00
CA GLY A 350 16.16 -8.18 -18.52
C GLY A 350 16.08 -8.54 -20.01
N PHE A 351 17.03 -8.06 -20.81
CA PHE A 351 17.18 -8.49 -22.21
C PHE A 351 17.43 -10.00 -22.29
N ALA A 352 18.39 -10.54 -21.55
CA ALA A 352 18.63 -11.99 -21.51
C ALA A 352 17.37 -12.79 -21.10
N THR A 353 16.58 -12.25 -20.16
CA THR A 353 15.33 -12.86 -19.69
C THR A 353 14.25 -12.86 -20.78
N PHE A 354 14.16 -11.82 -21.59
CA PHE A 354 13.21 -11.72 -22.70
C PHE A 354 13.45 -12.81 -23.76
N TRP A 355 14.71 -13.12 -24.08
CA TRP A 355 15.09 -14.24 -24.97
C TRP A 355 15.44 -15.52 -24.22
N SER A 356 15.02 -15.68 -22.96
CA SER A 356 15.41 -16.83 -22.12
C SER A 356 15.12 -18.20 -22.73
N MET A 357 14.08 -18.31 -23.58
CA MET A 357 13.78 -19.58 -24.29
C MET A 357 14.84 -19.96 -25.32
N LYS A 358 15.51 -18.98 -25.95
CA LYS A 358 16.65 -19.23 -26.85
C LYS A 358 17.94 -19.52 -26.06
N LEU A 359 18.08 -18.93 -24.87
CA LEU A 359 19.23 -19.13 -23.98
C LEU A 359 19.11 -20.36 -23.07
N LYS A 360 18.05 -21.16 -23.22
CA LYS A 360 17.73 -22.29 -22.32
C LYS A 360 18.83 -23.35 -22.24
N GLU A 361 19.65 -23.46 -23.28
CA GLU A 361 20.77 -24.41 -23.38
C GLU A 361 21.94 -24.00 -22.48
N TRP A 362 22.07 -22.70 -22.19
CA TRP A 362 23.14 -22.13 -21.39
C TRP A 362 22.72 -21.92 -19.94
N ILE A 363 21.52 -21.36 -19.72
CA ILE A 363 20.99 -21.05 -18.39
C ILE A 363 19.49 -21.36 -18.36
N LYS A 364 19.04 -22.08 -17.33
CA LYS A 364 17.61 -22.37 -17.17
C LYS A 364 16.82 -21.05 -17.05
N PRO A 365 15.73 -20.84 -17.82
CA PRO A 365 14.95 -19.60 -17.82
C PRO A 365 14.45 -19.15 -16.43
N VAL A 366 14.26 -20.09 -15.51
CA VAL A 366 13.81 -19.81 -14.14
C VAL A 366 14.86 -19.00 -13.37
N TYR A 367 16.16 -19.33 -13.50
CA TYR A 367 17.22 -18.61 -12.80
C TYR A 367 17.38 -17.18 -13.32
N LEU A 368 17.35 -16.99 -14.65
CA LEU A 368 17.39 -15.65 -15.25
C LEU A 368 16.23 -14.78 -14.75
N LYS A 369 15.00 -15.32 -14.75
CA LYS A 369 13.82 -14.62 -14.25
C LYS A 369 13.92 -14.29 -12.76
N LEU A 370 14.45 -15.20 -11.95
CA LEU A 370 14.64 -14.97 -10.53
C LEU A 370 15.61 -13.82 -10.29
N VAL A 371 16.79 -13.87 -10.92
CA VAL A 371 17.83 -12.83 -10.79
C VAL A 371 17.31 -11.49 -11.29
N HIS A 372 16.65 -11.44 -12.45
CA HIS A 372 16.01 -10.23 -12.98
C HIS A 372 14.99 -9.63 -12.00
N ASN A 373 14.13 -10.48 -11.41
CA ASN A 373 13.13 -10.01 -10.46
C ASN A 373 13.77 -9.46 -9.17
N CYS A 374 14.77 -10.16 -8.61
CA CYS A 374 15.47 -9.71 -7.41
C CYS A 374 16.20 -8.39 -7.65
N LEU A 375 16.98 -8.28 -8.72
CA LEU A 375 17.72 -7.07 -9.06
C LEU A 375 16.78 -5.93 -9.44
N GLY A 376 15.66 -6.21 -10.13
CA GLY A 376 14.64 -5.22 -10.44
C GLY A 376 13.96 -4.64 -9.22
N ILE A 377 13.64 -5.48 -8.22
CA ILE A 377 13.09 -5.02 -6.93
C ILE A 377 14.10 -4.16 -6.18
N LEU A 378 15.36 -4.61 -6.07
CA LEU A 378 16.42 -3.85 -5.41
C LEU A 378 16.67 -2.51 -6.11
N CYS A 379 16.78 -2.52 -7.44
CA CYS A 379 16.94 -1.32 -8.27
C CYS A 379 15.84 -0.30 -7.97
N PHE A 380 14.58 -0.73 -8.04
CA PHE A 380 13.44 0.14 -7.82
C PHE A 380 13.41 0.64 -6.37
N LEU A 381 13.58 -0.25 -5.39
CA LEU A 381 13.62 0.11 -3.96
C LEU A 381 14.68 1.17 -3.67
N PHE A 382 15.93 0.98 -4.10
CA PHE A 382 16.99 1.97 -3.89
C PHE A 382 16.70 3.29 -4.62
N GLY A 383 16.08 3.24 -5.80
CA GLY A 383 15.64 4.43 -6.54
C GLY A 383 14.58 5.22 -5.76
N MET A 384 13.58 4.53 -5.20
CA MET A 384 12.52 5.16 -4.41
C MET A 384 13.03 5.70 -3.07
N VAL A 385 13.92 5.00 -2.39
CA VAL A 385 14.55 5.52 -1.16
C VAL A 385 15.46 6.72 -1.48
N SER A 386 16.16 6.70 -2.62
CA SER A 386 16.87 7.88 -3.09
C SER A 386 15.92 9.06 -3.35
N LEU A 387 14.76 8.81 -3.96
CA LEU A 387 13.73 9.84 -4.20
C LEU A 387 13.14 10.40 -2.89
N TYR A 388 12.93 9.55 -1.87
CA TYR A 388 12.53 9.99 -0.53
C TYR A 388 13.50 11.04 0.04
N TYR A 389 14.81 10.80 -0.03
CA TYR A 389 15.82 11.77 0.37
C TYR A 389 15.97 12.94 -0.61
N ALA A 390 15.44 12.82 -1.83
CA ALA A 390 15.43 13.92 -2.80
C ALA A 390 14.46 15.03 -2.36
N PHE A 391 13.38 14.70 -1.64
CA PHE A 391 12.43 15.68 -1.10
C PHE A 391 13.03 16.58 0.00
N GLU A 392 14.21 16.23 0.51
CA GLU A 392 15.02 17.04 1.43
C GLU A 392 16.10 17.84 0.70
N LYS A 393 16.05 17.97 -0.63
CA LYS A 393 16.99 18.79 -1.40
C LYS A 393 16.47 20.20 -1.63
N LYS A 394 17.41 21.13 -1.87
CA LYS A 394 17.17 22.58 -2.00
C LYS A 394 15.97 22.95 -2.86
N ILE A 395 15.77 22.28 -4.01
CA ILE A 395 14.63 22.58 -4.90
C ILE A 395 13.28 22.36 -4.21
N VAL A 396 13.12 21.30 -3.42
CA VAL A 396 11.88 21.04 -2.68
C VAL A 396 11.89 21.83 -1.37
N ILE A 397 13.03 21.95 -0.69
CA ILE A 397 13.13 22.70 0.56
C ILE A 397 12.72 24.17 0.39
N ASN A 398 13.17 24.80 -0.69
CA ASN A 398 12.99 26.22 -0.92
C ASN A 398 11.64 26.57 -1.55
N ASN A 399 10.97 25.61 -2.20
CA ASN A 399 9.77 25.87 -3.00
C ASN A 399 8.53 25.08 -2.55
N ALA A 400 8.67 24.17 -1.59
CA ALA A 400 7.58 23.41 -0.99
C ALA A 400 7.53 23.63 0.52
N SER A 401 6.32 23.66 1.08
CA SER A 401 6.12 23.68 2.52
C SER A 401 6.60 22.36 3.14
N ASN A 402 6.86 22.36 4.46
CA ASN A 402 7.37 21.17 5.14
C ASN A 402 6.41 20.00 5.04
N GLU A 403 5.12 20.27 5.01
CA GLU A 403 4.12 19.23 5.06
C GLU A 403 3.71 18.71 3.66
N VAL A 404 4.02 19.46 2.58
CA VAL A 404 4.10 18.90 1.21
C VAL A 404 5.29 17.95 1.08
N LYS A 405 6.43 18.24 1.71
CA LYS A 405 7.59 17.31 1.73
C LYS A 405 7.22 16.00 2.40
N VAL A 406 6.62 16.06 3.59
CA VAL A 406 6.14 14.88 4.33
C VAL A 406 5.13 14.11 3.48
N PHE A 407 4.19 14.80 2.83
CA PHE A 407 3.23 14.15 1.95
C PHE A 407 3.89 13.39 0.78
N LEU A 408 4.88 13.98 0.11
CA LEU A 408 5.63 13.34 -0.96
C LEU A 408 6.43 12.14 -0.45
N GLN A 409 7.08 12.28 0.70
CA GLN A 409 7.83 11.22 1.38
C GLN A 409 6.94 10.02 1.71
N VAL A 410 5.81 10.25 2.38
CA VAL A 410 4.83 9.22 2.74
C VAL A 410 4.24 8.58 1.48
N SER A 411 3.86 9.38 0.48
CA SER A 411 3.32 8.87 -0.79
C SER A 411 4.33 7.99 -1.52
N CYS A 412 5.61 8.36 -1.51
CA CYS A 412 6.70 7.60 -2.10
C CYS A 412 6.91 6.25 -1.38
N LEU A 413 6.87 6.26 -0.04
CA LEU A 413 6.95 5.03 0.76
C LEU A 413 5.76 4.10 0.49
N ILE A 414 4.53 4.64 0.53
CA ILE A 414 3.31 3.85 0.27
C ILE A 414 3.36 3.28 -1.15
N THR A 415 3.74 4.08 -2.15
CA THR A 415 3.88 3.60 -3.54
C THR A 415 4.86 2.43 -3.63
N THR A 416 6.02 2.55 -2.97
CA THR A 416 7.04 1.50 -2.96
C THR A 416 6.52 0.22 -2.34
N ILE A 417 5.84 0.33 -1.19
CA ILE A 417 5.27 -0.81 -0.46
C ILE A 417 4.19 -1.50 -1.30
N LEU A 418 3.27 -0.72 -1.89
CA LEU A 418 2.18 -1.25 -2.71
C LEU A 418 2.72 -1.95 -3.97
N LEU A 419 3.74 -1.40 -4.63
CA LEU A 419 4.36 -2.03 -5.80
C LEU A 419 5.03 -3.34 -5.47
N ILE A 420 5.77 -3.41 -4.35
CA ILE A 420 6.40 -4.66 -3.90
C ILE A 420 5.33 -5.70 -3.56
N PHE A 421 4.27 -5.29 -2.85
CA PHE A 421 3.15 -6.18 -2.51
C PHE A 421 2.45 -6.73 -3.75
N LEU A 422 2.03 -5.87 -4.68
CA LEU A 422 1.34 -6.27 -5.92
C LEU A 422 2.23 -7.14 -6.81
N LYS A 423 3.55 -6.88 -6.83
CA LYS A 423 4.52 -7.70 -7.58
C LYS A 423 4.75 -9.08 -6.96
N MET A 424 4.69 -9.19 -5.63
CA MET A 424 4.88 -10.45 -4.89
C MET A 424 3.67 -11.38 -4.96
N ASN A 425 2.51 -10.90 -5.43
CA ASN A 425 1.29 -11.70 -5.54
C ASN A 425 0.82 -11.92 -7.00
N PRO A 426 1.65 -12.48 -7.91
CA PRO A 426 1.21 -12.73 -9.27
C PRO A 426 0.38 -14.01 -9.33
N ASP A 427 -0.88 -13.86 -9.74
CA ASP A 427 -1.75 -14.90 -10.32
C ASP A 427 -2.13 -16.10 -9.43
N GLN A 428 -3.10 -15.92 -8.52
CA GLN A 428 -3.97 -17.04 -8.14
C GLN A 428 -5.46 -16.69 -8.23
N PRO A 429 -6.30 -17.53 -8.87
CA PRO A 429 -7.74 -17.43 -8.70
C PRO A 429 -8.10 -17.81 -7.26
N LEU A 430 -8.35 -16.81 -6.43
CA LEU A 430 -8.77 -17.02 -5.06
C LEU A 430 -10.19 -17.56 -5.03
N LYS A 431 -10.32 -18.78 -4.50
CA LYS A 431 -11.62 -19.33 -4.06
C LYS A 431 -12.24 -18.31 -3.10
N THR A 432 -13.51 -17.98 -3.35
CA THR A 432 -14.36 -17.05 -2.59
C THR A 432 -13.91 -16.86 -1.14
N THR A 433 -13.18 -15.78 -0.88
CA THR A 433 -12.65 -15.45 0.44
C THR A 433 -13.64 -14.57 1.21
N SER A 434 -13.81 -14.85 2.49
CA SER A 434 -14.60 -14.02 3.41
C SER A 434 -13.86 -12.71 3.73
N LEU A 435 -14.58 -11.64 4.10
CA LEU A 435 -14.00 -10.35 4.52
C LEU A 435 -12.88 -10.50 5.56
N THR A 436 -13.02 -11.47 6.45
CA THR A 436 -12.03 -11.82 7.48
C THR A 436 -10.69 -12.30 6.91
N GLN A 437 -10.70 -13.06 5.81
CA GLN A 437 -9.47 -13.55 5.18
C GLN A 437 -8.73 -12.43 4.44
N ILE A 438 -9.46 -11.43 3.93
CA ILE A 438 -8.89 -10.26 3.27
C ILE A 438 -8.16 -9.38 4.29
N ILE A 439 -8.82 -9.09 5.41
CA ILE A 439 -8.20 -8.37 6.52
C ILE A 439 -6.95 -9.13 7.01
N GLU A 440 -7.00 -10.45 7.12
CA GLU A 440 -5.83 -11.26 7.50
C GLU A 440 -4.65 -11.12 6.52
N VAL A 441 -4.87 -11.12 5.20
CA VAL A 441 -3.77 -10.96 4.21
C VAL A 441 -3.16 -9.56 4.25
N ILE A 442 -4.00 -8.51 4.40
CA ILE A 442 -3.55 -7.12 4.52
C ILE A 442 -2.67 -6.96 5.75
N VAL A 443 -3.20 -7.38 6.89
CA VAL A 443 -2.54 -7.28 8.19
C VAL A 443 -1.24 -8.09 8.17
N ASN A 444 -1.23 -9.27 7.55
CA ASN A 444 -0.03 -10.09 7.41
C ASN A 444 1.04 -9.43 6.51
N THR A 445 0.64 -8.75 5.44
CA THR A 445 1.58 -8.06 4.55
C THR A 445 2.21 -6.86 5.23
N VAL A 446 1.39 -6.02 5.86
CA VAL A 446 1.87 -4.88 6.66
C VAL A 446 2.87 -5.37 7.71
N ASN A 447 2.56 -6.50 8.35
CA ASN A 447 3.44 -7.13 9.33
C ASN A 447 4.82 -7.51 8.76
N HIS A 448 4.89 -8.15 7.58
CA HIS A 448 6.17 -8.46 6.93
C HIS A 448 6.99 -7.20 6.59
N VAL A 449 6.33 -6.14 6.12
CA VAL A 449 6.99 -4.87 5.82
C VAL A 449 7.57 -4.25 7.09
N LEU A 450 6.80 -4.19 8.17
CA LEU A 450 7.26 -3.64 9.45
C LEU A 450 8.42 -4.44 10.04
N ILE A 451 8.37 -5.78 9.96
CA ILE A 451 9.48 -6.66 10.34
C ILE A 451 10.74 -6.29 9.54
N GLY A 452 10.62 -6.23 8.21
CA GLY A 452 11.74 -5.90 7.32
C GLY A 452 12.34 -4.52 7.61
N VAL A 453 11.49 -3.49 7.78
CA VAL A 453 11.93 -2.12 8.05
C VAL A 453 12.69 -2.03 9.37
N ILE A 454 12.16 -2.60 10.45
CA ILE A 454 12.85 -2.59 11.76
C ILE A 454 14.20 -3.31 11.64
N SER A 455 14.23 -4.50 11.04
CA SER A 455 15.44 -5.31 10.94
C SER A 455 16.51 -4.65 10.06
N ILE A 456 16.15 -4.08 8.92
CA ILE A 456 17.08 -3.40 8.02
C ILE A 456 17.62 -2.13 8.70
N TYR A 457 16.74 -1.30 9.28
CA TYR A 457 17.15 -0.07 9.95
C TYR A 457 18.11 -0.34 11.11
N MET A 458 17.77 -1.29 11.98
CA MET A 458 18.61 -1.65 13.13
C MET A 458 19.93 -2.29 12.69
N THR A 459 19.93 -3.05 11.59
CA THR A 459 21.17 -3.61 11.02
C THR A 459 22.07 -2.52 10.49
N TRP A 460 21.53 -1.59 9.71
CA TRP A 460 22.25 -0.42 9.23
C TRP A 460 22.84 0.37 10.39
N LEU A 461 22.01 0.70 11.39
CA LEU A 461 22.42 1.48 12.56
C LEU A 461 23.57 0.81 13.34
N CYS A 462 23.50 -0.50 13.55
CA CYS A 462 24.53 -1.24 14.28
C CYS A 462 25.85 -1.38 13.50
N ILE A 463 25.81 -1.31 12.16
CA ILE A 463 27.00 -1.40 11.30
C ILE A 463 27.65 -0.03 11.12
N THR A 464 26.87 1.05 11.11
CA THR A 464 27.39 2.42 10.89
C THR A 464 28.00 3.06 12.13
N VAL A 465 27.60 2.64 13.32
CA VAL A 465 28.18 3.13 14.59
C VAL A 465 29.35 2.21 14.97
N GLU A 466 30.45 2.78 15.48
CA GLU A 466 31.69 2.05 15.82
C GLU A 466 31.45 0.67 16.45
N TYR A 467 32.16 -0.34 15.94
CA TYR A 467 31.89 -1.73 16.30
C TYR A 467 32.26 -2.00 17.77
N GLN A 468 31.24 -2.25 18.59
CA GLN A 468 31.40 -2.68 19.97
C GLN A 468 30.57 -3.95 20.23
N LEU A 469 31.01 -4.79 21.19
CA LEU A 469 30.27 -5.99 21.62
C LEU A 469 28.80 -5.68 21.97
N TYR A 470 28.53 -4.47 22.44
CA TYR A 470 27.17 -3.98 22.67
C TYR A 470 26.31 -3.92 21.39
N HIS A 471 26.86 -3.41 20.30
CA HIS A 471 26.14 -3.27 19.02
C HIS A 471 25.89 -4.65 18.41
N LEU A 472 26.81 -5.59 18.60
CA LEU A 472 26.61 -6.98 18.19
C LEU A 472 25.47 -7.66 18.97
N HIS A 473 25.34 -7.40 20.27
CA HIS A 473 24.15 -7.83 21.04
C HIS A 473 22.87 -7.28 20.44
N VAL A 474 22.81 -5.96 20.17
CA VAL A 474 21.62 -5.32 19.59
C VAL A 474 21.28 -5.93 18.24
N LEU A 475 22.27 -6.05 17.34
CA LEU A 475 22.09 -6.64 16.01
C LEU A 475 21.54 -8.07 16.09
N LEU A 476 22.20 -8.94 16.87
CA LEU A 476 21.84 -10.36 16.96
C LEU A 476 20.49 -10.56 17.65
N SER A 477 20.17 -9.78 18.68
CA SER A 477 18.87 -9.84 19.35
C SER A 477 17.74 -9.31 18.45
N THR A 478 17.96 -8.24 17.68
CA THR A 478 16.97 -7.77 16.70
C THR A 478 16.77 -8.77 15.56
N LEU A 479 17.84 -9.29 14.94
CA LEU A 479 17.70 -10.30 13.88
C LEU A 479 17.07 -11.60 14.39
N GLY A 480 17.41 -12.03 15.61
CA GLY A 480 16.86 -13.22 16.23
C GLY A 480 15.35 -13.12 16.47
N TYR A 481 14.91 -12.13 17.27
CA TYR A 481 13.51 -11.98 17.63
C TYR A 481 12.67 -11.33 16.51
N GLN A 482 13.07 -10.16 16.00
CA GLN A 482 12.23 -9.37 15.09
C GLN A 482 12.14 -9.98 13.69
N LEU A 483 13.22 -10.57 13.17
CA LEU A 483 13.25 -11.12 11.81
C LEU A 483 13.01 -12.62 11.80
N LEU A 484 13.96 -13.41 12.31
CA LEU A 484 14.00 -14.84 12.10
C LEU A 484 12.88 -15.58 12.85
N MET A 485 12.69 -15.30 14.14
CA MET A 485 11.61 -15.91 14.92
C MET A 485 10.23 -15.43 14.46
N ALA A 486 10.08 -14.15 14.14
CA ALA A 486 8.84 -13.61 13.58
C ALA A 486 8.45 -14.32 12.27
N GLU A 487 9.38 -14.43 11.32
CA GLU A 487 9.16 -15.15 10.06
C GLU A 487 8.96 -16.66 10.28
N ALA A 488 9.61 -17.26 11.28
CA ALA A 488 9.37 -18.65 11.65
C ALA A 488 7.91 -18.88 12.07
N ILE A 489 7.36 -18.00 12.91
CA ILE A 489 5.96 -18.09 13.35
C ILE A 489 5.00 -17.84 12.18
N LEU A 490 5.25 -16.80 11.37
CA LEU A 490 4.43 -16.47 10.20
C LEU A 490 4.48 -17.54 9.12
N THR A 491 5.57 -18.30 8.99
CA THR A 491 5.66 -19.43 8.05
C THR A 491 4.53 -20.44 8.28
N LEU A 492 4.18 -20.70 9.54
CA LEU A 492 3.12 -21.65 9.90
C LEU A 492 1.70 -21.07 9.80
N TYR A 493 1.58 -19.75 9.66
CA TYR A 493 0.29 -19.09 9.54
C TYR A 493 -0.39 -19.44 8.21
N SER A 494 -1.69 -19.73 8.26
CA SER A 494 -2.46 -20.16 7.09
C SER A 494 -2.71 -19.03 6.10
N GLY A 495 -2.77 -17.79 6.56
CA GLY A 495 -2.96 -16.59 5.75
C GLY A 495 -1.66 -15.93 5.28
N ASN A 496 -0.50 -16.60 5.47
CA ASN A 496 0.77 -16.03 5.05
C ASN A 496 0.97 -16.14 3.53
N SER A 497 1.07 -14.98 2.88
CA SER A 497 1.17 -14.80 1.43
C SER A 497 2.35 -15.53 0.80
N TRP A 498 3.51 -15.60 1.48
CA TRP A 498 4.69 -16.25 0.91
C TRP A 498 4.79 -17.74 1.27
N SER A 499 4.21 -18.20 2.37
CA SER A 499 4.29 -19.63 2.72
C SER A 499 3.14 -20.45 2.14
N GLN A 500 2.06 -19.83 1.67
CA GLN A 500 0.83 -20.51 1.23
C GLN A 500 1.04 -21.61 0.16
N PHE A 501 2.06 -21.50 -0.69
CA PHE A 501 2.37 -22.49 -1.72
C PHE A 501 3.15 -23.70 -1.21
N LEU A 502 3.63 -23.66 0.03
CA LEU A 502 4.40 -24.73 0.65
C LEU A 502 3.48 -25.79 1.26
N SER A 503 3.83 -27.05 1.07
CA SER A 503 3.19 -28.16 1.78
C SER A 503 3.38 -28.02 3.30
N LYS A 504 2.47 -28.62 4.09
CA LYS A 504 2.56 -28.61 5.56
C LYS A 504 3.93 -29.09 6.07
N ARG A 505 4.52 -30.08 5.39
CA ARG A 505 5.86 -30.61 5.72
C ARG A 505 6.96 -29.59 5.45
N GLN A 506 6.92 -28.93 4.28
CA GLN A 506 7.88 -27.86 3.94
C GLN A 506 7.76 -26.68 4.90
N LYS A 507 6.54 -26.23 5.23
CA LYS A 507 6.33 -25.17 6.24
C LYS A 507 6.95 -25.53 7.59
N ALA A 508 6.76 -26.76 8.05
CA ALA A 508 7.34 -27.23 9.31
C ALA A 508 8.88 -27.27 9.26
N THR A 509 9.47 -27.68 8.14
CA THR A 509 10.93 -27.67 7.96
C THR A 509 11.49 -26.25 7.95
N ILE A 510 10.88 -25.33 7.21
CA ILE A 510 11.34 -23.94 7.15
C ILE A 510 11.16 -23.25 8.51
N HIS A 511 10.02 -23.45 9.16
CA HIS A 511 9.81 -23.01 10.54
C HIS A 511 10.92 -23.51 11.47
N PHE A 512 11.24 -24.80 11.42
CA PHE A 512 12.32 -25.36 12.24
C PHE A 512 13.66 -24.68 11.98
N VAL A 513 14.04 -24.50 10.70
CA VAL A 513 15.31 -23.84 10.32
C VAL A 513 15.35 -22.39 10.81
N LEU A 514 14.31 -21.60 10.51
CA LEU A 514 14.24 -20.20 10.92
C LEU A 514 14.21 -20.06 12.44
N GLN A 515 13.50 -20.95 13.14
CA GLN A 515 13.43 -20.94 14.59
C GLN A 515 14.78 -21.28 15.23
N VAL A 516 15.52 -22.27 14.70
CA VAL A 516 16.86 -22.63 15.21
C VAL A 516 17.84 -21.49 14.98
N LEU A 517 17.88 -20.90 13.78
CA LEU A 517 18.74 -19.75 13.48
C LEU A 517 18.37 -18.51 14.31
N GLY A 518 17.08 -18.20 14.43
CA GLY A 518 16.58 -17.08 15.22
C GLY A 518 16.86 -17.25 16.71
N SER A 519 16.67 -18.46 17.24
CA SER A 519 16.97 -18.75 18.64
C SER A 519 18.48 -18.71 18.90
N GLY A 520 19.30 -19.28 18.00
CA GLY A 520 20.76 -19.26 18.11
C GLY A 520 21.32 -17.84 18.12
N THR A 521 20.89 -17.00 17.17
CA THR A 521 21.28 -15.59 17.11
C THR A 521 20.86 -14.83 18.38
N ALA A 522 19.63 -15.01 18.86
CA ALA A 522 19.16 -14.37 20.09
C ALA A 522 19.96 -14.81 21.35
N ILE A 523 20.28 -16.11 21.47
CA ILE A 523 21.07 -16.66 22.58
C ILE A 523 22.51 -16.12 22.56
N ILE A 524 23.15 -16.09 21.38
CA ILE A 524 24.50 -15.52 21.24
C ILE A 524 24.48 -14.03 21.61
N GLY A 525 23.48 -13.28 21.12
CA GLY A 525 23.28 -11.88 21.49
C GLY A 525 23.15 -11.69 23.00
N LEU A 526 22.35 -12.51 23.69
CA LEU A 526 22.21 -12.47 25.15
C LEU A 526 23.53 -12.83 25.86
N GLY A 527 24.24 -13.86 25.40
CA GLY A 527 25.52 -14.30 25.96
C GLY A 527 26.59 -13.21 25.90
N ILE A 528 26.71 -12.51 24.76
CA ILE A 528 27.64 -11.38 24.60
C ILE A 528 27.34 -10.28 25.63
N GLN A 529 26.06 -9.98 25.87
CA GLN A 529 25.66 -8.96 26.82
C GLN A 529 25.93 -9.36 28.27
N ILE A 530 25.75 -10.64 28.62
CA ILE A 530 26.09 -11.19 29.93
C ILE A 530 27.60 -11.12 30.15
N TYR A 531 28.39 -11.56 29.17
CA TYR A 531 29.85 -11.49 29.20
C TYR A 531 30.34 -10.06 29.40
N ARG A 532 29.85 -9.13 28.58
CA ARG A 532 30.22 -7.70 28.66
C ARG A 532 29.91 -7.07 30.03
N LYS A 533 28.84 -7.51 30.69
CA LYS A 533 28.42 -6.98 31.99
C LYS A 533 28.95 -7.76 33.19
N GLY A 534 29.71 -8.83 32.97
CA GLY A 534 30.21 -9.71 34.03
C GLY A 534 29.12 -10.51 34.74
N GLY A 535 27.95 -10.71 34.11
CA GLY A 535 26.84 -11.47 34.71
C GLY A 535 25.44 -10.97 34.32
N LEU A 536 24.42 -11.63 34.87
CA LEU A 536 23.02 -11.27 34.69
C LEU A 536 22.66 -10.01 35.50
N THR A 537 22.19 -8.96 34.81
CA THR A 537 21.78 -7.71 35.46
C THR A 537 20.26 -7.51 35.38
N TRP A 538 19.58 -7.39 36.51
CA TRP A 538 18.12 -7.24 36.61
C TRP A 538 17.67 -5.81 36.92
N LYS A 539 18.44 -4.81 36.45
CA LYS A 539 18.23 -3.39 36.83
C LYS A 539 17.29 -2.61 35.90
N SER A 540 16.87 -3.18 34.78
CA SER A 540 16.03 -2.46 33.80
C SER A 540 14.97 -3.37 33.20
N TYR A 541 13.81 -2.80 32.83
CA TYR A 541 12.74 -3.56 32.16
C TYR A 541 13.25 -4.32 30.92
N HIS A 542 14.11 -3.69 30.10
CA HIS A 542 14.78 -4.34 28.98
C HIS A 542 15.54 -5.61 29.38
N SER A 543 16.35 -5.55 30.44
CA SER A 543 17.19 -6.68 30.85
C SER A 543 16.41 -7.78 31.60
N ILE A 544 15.39 -7.40 32.37
CA ILE A 544 14.48 -8.36 33.03
C ILE A 544 13.70 -9.15 31.98
N THR A 545 13.01 -8.46 31.07
CA THR A 545 12.19 -9.10 30.02
C THR A 545 13.04 -9.88 29.03
N GLY A 546 14.23 -9.39 28.67
CA GLY A 546 15.17 -10.11 27.80
C GLY A 546 15.70 -11.39 28.43
N THR A 547 15.98 -11.41 29.74
CA THR A 547 16.42 -12.62 30.44
C THR A 547 15.31 -13.64 30.57
N ILE A 548 14.08 -13.21 30.93
CA ILE A 548 12.90 -14.08 30.97
C ILE A 548 12.65 -14.70 29.60
N SER A 549 12.71 -13.89 28.54
CA SER A 549 12.58 -14.37 27.16
C SER A 549 13.64 -15.42 26.81
N GLY A 550 14.90 -15.21 27.21
CA GLY A 550 15.99 -16.16 27.01
C GLY A 550 15.78 -17.50 27.72
N ILE A 551 15.25 -17.51 28.95
CA ILE A 551 14.91 -18.75 29.67
C ILE A 551 13.82 -19.51 28.91
N PHE A 552 12.73 -18.83 28.53
CA PHE A 552 11.67 -19.46 27.74
C PHE A 552 12.16 -19.93 26.37
N LEU A 553 13.12 -19.23 25.75
CA LEU A 553 13.73 -19.60 24.47
C LEU A 553 14.45 -20.94 24.56
N LEU A 554 15.27 -21.14 25.60
CA LEU A 554 15.99 -22.39 25.85
C LEU A 554 15.02 -23.56 26.07
N MET A 555 14.01 -23.36 26.92
CA MET A 555 12.96 -24.35 27.15
C MET A 555 12.22 -24.67 25.83
N ASN A 556 11.81 -23.64 25.10
CA ASN A 556 11.02 -23.79 23.88
C ASN A 556 11.80 -24.47 22.76
N LEU A 557 13.11 -24.26 22.66
CA LEU A 557 13.98 -24.95 21.71
C LEU A 557 14.00 -26.46 21.99
N GLY A 558 14.16 -26.86 23.26
CA GLY A 558 14.10 -28.27 23.67
C GLY A 558 12.74 -28.92 23.36
N ILE A 559 11.63 -28.26 23.72
CA ILE A 559 10.29 -28.75 23.39
C ILE A 559 10.04 -28.76 21.88
N GLY A 560 10.57 -27.79 21.13
CA GLY A 560 10.45 -27.69 19.67
C GLY A 560 11.10 -28.87 18.95
N VAL A 561 12.29 -29.27 19.38
CA VAL A 561 12.99 -30.47 18.88
C VAL A 561 12.18 -31.74 19.15
N MET A 562 11.66 -31.91 20.37
CA MET A 562 10.77 -33.04 20.70
C MET A 562 9.49 -33.01 19.85
N THR A 563 8.95 -31.83 19.58
CA THR A 563 7.75 -31.65 18.76
C THR A 563 7.99 -32.02 17.30
N PHE A 564 9.17 -31.72 16.75
CA PHE A 564 9.54 -32.07 15.38
C PHE A 564 9.56 -33.60 15.16
N TRP A 565 10.08 -34.35 16.14
CA TRP A 565 10.09 -35.82 16.14
C TRP A 565 8.94 -36.46 16.93
N SER A 566 7.85 -35.73 17.17
CA SER A 566 6.76 -36.18 18.06
C SER A 566 6.20 -37.56 17.68
N MET A 567 6.20 -37.91 16.39
CA MET A 567 5.70 -39.21 15.93
C MET A 567 6.59 -40.40 16.34
N LYS A 568 7.90 -40.18 16.52
CA LYS A 568 8.84 -41.20 16.98
C LYS A 568 8.74 -41.41 18.50
N ILE A 569 8.51 -40.34 19.25
CA ILE A 569 8.39 -40.37 20.72
C ILE A 569 6.95 -40.52 21.23
N LYS A 570 5.99 -40.76 20.34
CA LYS A 570 4.55 -40.86 20.67
C LYS A 570 4.21 -41.91 21.72
N LYS A 571 5.10 -42.90 21.95
CA LYS A 571 4.97 -43.93 22.99
C LYS A 571 5.09 -43.34 24.40
N TRP A 572 5.86 -42.27 24.56
CA TRP A 572 6.15 -41.64 25.85
C TRP A 572 5.25 -40.44 26.12
N ILE A 573 5.08 -39.56 25.13
CA ILE A 573 4.28 -38.35 25.26
C ILE A 573 3.39 -38.20 24.03
N LYS A 574 2.08 -37.98 24.23
CA LYS A 574 1.15 -37.77 23.11
C LYS A 574 1.57 -36.50 22.34
N PRO A 575 1.68 -36.54 20.99
CA PRO A 575 2.10 -35.40 20.17
C PRO A 575 1.31 -34.10 20.38
N LEU A 576 0.05 -34.21 20.81
CA LEU A 576 -0.82 -33.07 21.08
C LEU A 576 -0.30 -32.21 22.25
N TYR A 577 0.17 -32.82 23.34
CA TYR A 577 0.70 -32.08 24.49
C TYR A 577 2.00 -31.36 24.15
N LEU A 578 2.90 -32.02 23.40
CA LEU A 578 4.15 -31.39 22.93
C LEU A 578 3.87 -30.15 22.07
N LYS A 579 2.94 -30.26 21.10
CA LYS A 579 2.54 -29.13 20.24
C LYS A 579 1.89 -28.00 21.02
N PHE A 580 1.07 -28.32 22.03
CA PHE A 580 0.46 -27.34 22.91
C PHE A 580 1.53 -26.59 23.72
N THR A 581 2.41 -27.32 24.41
CA THR A 581 3.48 -26.73 25.24
C THR A 581 4.47 -25.92 24.42
N HIS A 582 4.88 -26.41 23.24
CA HIS A 582 5.74 -25.65 22.32
C HIS A 582 5.09 -24.34 21.88
N ASN A 583 3.79 -24.36 21.56
CA ASN A 583 3.09 -23.15 21.13
C ASN A 583 2.99 -22.14 22.30
N LEU A 584 2.61 -22.59 23.49
CA LEU A 584 2.52 -21.73 24.68
C LEU A 584 3.86 -21.09 25.05
N LEU A 585 4.92 -21.89 25.17
CA LEU A 585 6.25 -21.39 25.50
C LEU A 585 6.81 -20.50 24.39
N GLY A 586 6.51 -20.81 23.12
CA GLY A 586 6.88 -19.98 21.98
C GLY A 586 6.24 -18.60 22.01
N ILE A 587 4.95 -18.50 22.32
CA ILE A 587 4.25 -17.21 22.47
C ILE A 587 4.84 -16.40 23.62
N LEU A 588 5.07 -17.01 24.78
CA LEU A 588 5.65 -16.33 25.94
C LEU A 588 7.06 -15.82 25.63
N CYS A 589 7.92 -16.70 25.09
CA CYS A 589 9.27 -16.37 24.67
C CYS A 589 9.30 -15.18 23.71
N PHE A 590 8.54 -15.27 22.61
CA PHE A 590 8.50 -14.23 21.59
C PHE A 590 7.98 -12.91 22.16
N SER A 591 6.88 -12.93 22.92
CA SER A 591 6.28 -11.72 23.50
C SER A 591 7.24 -11.00 24.45
N PHE A 592 7.89 -11.71 25.37
CA PHE A 592 8.89 -11.10 26.25
C PHE A 592 10.11 -10.58 25.49
N GLY A 593 10.51 -11.25 24.40
CA GLY A 593 11.61 -10.82 23.54
C GLY A 593 11.30 -9.51 22.81
N MET A 594 10.07 -9.39 22.30
CA MET A 594 9.60 -8.17 21.64
C MET A 594 9.40 -7.01 22.63
N ILE A 595 8.91 -7.27 23.84
CA ILE A 595 8.85 -6.26 24.91
C ILE A 595 10.28 -5.80 25.28
N SER A 596 11.24 -6.71 25.33
CA SER A 596 12.64 -6.35 25.54
C SER A 596 13.17 -5.48 24.41
N LEU A 597 12.86 -5.79 23.14
CA LEU A 597 13.22 -4.94 21.99
C LEU A 597 12.59 -3.54 22.06
N TYR A 598 11.32 -3.44 22.44
CA TYR A 598 10.64 -2.16 22.65
C TYR A 598 11.42 -1.26 23.61
N PHE A 599 11.80 -1.78 24.79
CA PHE A 599 12.64 -1.04 25.75
C PHE A 599 14.09 -0.91 25.29
N GLY A 600 14.53 -1.74 24.33
CA GLY A 600 15.82 -1.66 23.67
C GLY A 600 15.95 -0.40 22.80
N PHE A 601 14.86 0.06 22.19
CA PHE A 601 14.83 1.32 21.44
C PHE A 601 14.95 2.57 22.32
N GLU A 602 14.85 2.43 23.64
CA GLU A 602 15.15 3.48 24.61
C GLU A 602 16.57 3.40 25.16
N LYS A 603 17.46 2.66 24.49
CA LYS A 603 18.88 2.57 24.87
C LYS A 603 19.76 3.48 24.02
N ARG A 604 20.96 3.71 24.53
CA ARG A 604 21.95 4.68 24.03
C ARG A 604 22.09 4.67 22.52
N ILE A 605 22.17 3.49 21.88
CA ILE A 605 22.38 3.40 20.43
C ILE A 605 21.26 4.08 19.62
N VAL A 606 19.99 3.92 20.01
CA VAL A 606 18.87 4.54 19.29
C VAL A 606 18.67 5.98 19.73
N ILE A 607 18.80 6.28 21.04
CA ILE A 607 18.63 7.64 21.56
C ILE A 607 19.65 8.62 20.97
N HIS A 608 20.90 8.21 20.77
CA HIS A 608 21.94 9.10 20.27
C HIS A 608 22.02 9.20 18.74
N ASN A 609 21.47 8.23 18.00
CA ASN A 609 21.64 8.14 16.54
C ASN A 609 20.31 8.19 15.76
N ALA A 610 19.17 8.24 16.44
CA ALA A 610 17.85 8.34 15.81
C ALA A 610 17.06 9.54 16.33
N THR A 611 16.25 10.14 15.46
CA THR A 611 15.29 11.17 15.87
C THR A 611 14.16 10.57 16.72
N ASN A 612 13.45 11.41 17.48
CA ASN A 612 12.36 10.94 18.33
C ASN A 612 11.22 10.29 17.52
N GLU A 613 10.98 10.79 16.31
CA GLU A 613 9.99 10.27 15.36
C GLU A 613 10.35 8.84 14.92
N VAL A 614 11.63 8.60 14.60
CA VAL A 614 12.10 7.27 14.18
C VAL A 614 12.03 6.29 15.34
N LYS A 615 12.42 6.72 16.55
CA LYS A 615 12.29 5.91 17.77
C LYS A 615 10.84 5.51 18.03
N MET A 616 9.91 6.47 17.99
CA MET A 616 8.49 6.21 18.17
C MET A 616 7.93 5.28 17.09
N PHE A 617 8.36 5.47 15.84
CA PHE A 617 8.00 4.59 14.73
C PHE A 617 8.46 3.13 14.97
N LEU A 618 9.71 2.92 15.42
CA LEU A 618 10.23 1.58 15.74
C LEU A 618 9.44 0.92 16.88
N GLN A 619 9.13 1.68 17.93
CA GLN A 619 8.35 1.20 19.08
C GLN A 619 6.93 0.78 18.69
N ILE A 620 6.21 1.65 17.97
CA ILE A 620 4.84 1.37 17.49
C ILE A 620 4.86 0.16 16.54
N SER A 621 5.80 0.13 15.61
CA SER A 621 5.93 -0.98 14.65
C SER A 621 6.25 -2.31 15.34
N CYS A 622 7.10 -2.30 16.38
CA CYS A 622 7.39 -3.47 17.21
C CYS A 622 6.15 -3.97 17.95
N LEU A 623 5.33 -3.07 18.52
CA LEU A 623 4.08 -3.44 19.18
C LEU A 623 3.07 -4.03 18.19
N ILE A 624 2.86 -3.37 17.05
CA ILE A 624 1.95 -3.83 16.00
C ILE A 624 2.35 -5.22 15.51
N THR A 625 3.64 -5.41 15.19
CA THR A 625 4.14 -6.70 14.70
C THR A 625 3.96 -7.81 15.74
N THR A 626 4.24 -7.53 17.02
CA THR A 626 4.02 -8.48 18.12
C THR A 626 2.57 -8.94 18.21
N VAL A 627 1.62 -8.00 18.23
CA VAL A 627 0.19 -8.31 18.36
C VAL A 627 -0.30 -9.16 17.18
N ILE A 628 0.09 -8.80 15.96
CA ILE A 628 -0.33 -9.52 14.76
C ILE A 628 0.19 -10.97 14.77
N ILE A 629 1.50 -11.16 15.02
CA ILE A 629 2.14 -12.48 15.04
C ILE A 629 1.51 -13.37 16.12
N CYS A 630 1.32 -12.83 17.33
CA CYS A 630 0.74 -13.57 18.43
C CYS A 630 -0.71 -13.96 18.19
N THR A 631 -1.49 -13.16 17.44
CA THR A 631 -2.90 -13.47 17.14
C THR A 631 -3.05 -14.81 16.40
N GLY A 632 -2.20 -15.07 15.39
CA GLY A 632 -2.22 -16.34 14.67
C GLY A 632 -1.81 -17.54 15.53
N ALA A 633 -0.79 -17.36 16.37
CA ALA A 633 -0.32 -18.38 17.30
C ALA A 633 -1.37 -18.71 18.37
N LEU A 634 -2.03 -17.70 18.94
CA LEU A 634 -3.09 -17.85 19.95
C LEU A 634 -4.31 -18.62 19.42
N LYS A 635 -4.73 -18.37 18.16
CA LYS A 635 -5.79 -19.16 17.52
C LYS A 635 -5.43 -20.65 17.48
N THR A 636 -4.17 -20.96 17.19
CA THR A 636 -3.65 -22.35 17.15
C THR A 636 -3.59 -22.97 18.54
N LEU A 637 -3.13 -22.22 19.54
CA LEU A 637 -3.10 -22.64 20.94
C LEU A 637 -4.50 -22.97 21.45
N PHE A 638 -5.48 -22.10 21.18
CA PHE A 638 -6.88 -22.30 21.57
C PHE A 638 -7.47 -23.56 20.92
N HIS A 639 -7.15 -23.82 19.65
CA HIS A 639 -7.56 -25.05 18.98
C HIS A 639 -6.99 -26.30 19.66
N TYR A 640 -5.70 -26.31 20.02
CA TYR A 640 -5.11 -27.43 20.77
C TYR A 640 -5.76 -27.61 22.14
N PHE A 641 -5.98 -26.53 22.88
CA PHE A 641 -6.65 -26.56 24.18
C PHE A 641 -8.05 -27.19 24.09
N LYS A 642 -8.89 -26.71 23.15
CA LYS A 642 -10.22 -27.27 22.90
C LYS A 642 -10.18 -28.75 22.53
N THR A 643 -9.16 -29.16 21.76
CA THR A 643 -8.98 -30.57 21.35
C THR A 643 -8.59 -31.45 22.54
N ILE A 644 -7.74 -30.97 23.45
CA ILE A 644 -7.36 -31.68 24.67
C ILE A 644 -8.57 -31.88 25.58
N ILE A 645 -9.37 -30.82 25.81
CA ILE A 645 -10.59 -30.91 26.64
C ILE A 645 -11.57 -31.94 26.07
N ARG A 646 -11.90 -31.84 24.77
CA ARG A 646 -12.86 -32.75 24.12
C ARG A 646 -12.40 -34.21 24.17
N ARG A 647 -11.09 -34.44 24.10
CA ARG A 647 -10.54 -35.79 24.16
C ARG A 647 -10.63 -36.36 25.57
N ASN A 648 -10.27 -35.59 26.58
CA ASN A 648 -10.35 -36.03 27.97
C ASN A 648 -11.80 -36.30 28.39
N SER A 649 -12.77 -35.50 27.93
CA SER A 649 -14.20 -35.74 28.18
C SER A 649 -14.73 -37.01 27.51
N ASN A 650 -14.22 -37.36 26.32
CA ASN A 650 -14.61 -38.59 25.64
C ASN A 650 -13.94 -39.82 26.27
N GLU A 651 -12.68 -39.71 26.70
CA GLU A 651 -11.97 -40.78 27.42
C GLU A 651 -12.67 -41.06 28.78
N SER A 652 -13.16 -40.03 29.48
CA SER A 652 -13.93 -40.20 30.73
C SER A 652 -15.32 -40.80 30.52
N GLN A 653 -16.03 -40.46 29.43
CA GLN A 653 -17.31 -41.09 29.09
C GLN A 653 -17.16 -42.56 28.68
N ILE A 654 -16.07 -42.93 28.02
CA ILE A 654 -15.78 -44.32 27.66
C ILE A 654 -15.40 -45.14 28.89
N SER A 655 -14.65 -44.58 29.84
CA SER A 655 -14.36 -45.26 31.10
C SER A 655 -15.62 -45.45 31.95
N LEU A 656 -16.53 -44.47 32.00
CA LEU A 656 -17.82 -44.57 32.70
C LEU A 656 -18.80 -45.56 32.08
N LYS A 657 -18.64 -45.93 30.80
CA LYS A 657 -19.42 -46.98 30.13
C LYS A 657 -18.81 -48.37 30.22
N LYS A 658 -17.59 -48.49 30.75
CA LYS A 658 -16.88 -49.75 30.98
C LYS A 658 -16.98 -50.25 32.42
N PHE A 659 -17.51 -49.41 33.31
CA PHE A 659 -18.11 -49.81 34.57
C PHE A 659 -19.63 -49.85 34.37
#